data_AF-A0A8B7R7W9-F1
#
_entry.id   AF-A0A8B7R7W9-F1
#
_cell.length_a   1.000
_cell.length_b   1.000
_cell.length_c   1.000
_cell.angle_alpha   90.00
_cell.angle_beta   90.00
_cell.angle_gamma   90.00
#
_symmetry.space_group_name_H-M   'P 1'
#
loop_
_entity.id
_entity.type
_entity.pdbx_description
1 polymer ?
#
loop_
_entity_poly.entity_id
_entity_poly.type
_entity_poly.pdbx_seq_one_letter_code
_entity_poly.pdbx_strand_id
1 'polypeptide(L)'
;MGEKGCTVAELSDFLQAMEHSDLRQLLSPPGIKITVNPESKAVLAGQFVRLCCRATGHPFVQYQWFKMNKEIPNGNASELIFNTVHVKDAGFYVCRVNNNFTFEFSQWSQLDVCDVTEITESFQGSLDCVSESKLKICVEPRSQKLMPGSTLVLQCVAVGSPIPHYQWFKNESPLTHETKKLYMVPYVDLEHQGIYWCRAYNDRDSQDSKKAEIIIGRTDEAVECTEDELNHLGHPDNKEQTADQPLAKDKVALLIGNMNYWEHPKLKAPLVDVYELTNLLRQLDFKVVSLLDLTEYEMRNAVDEFLLLLDKGVYGLLYYAGHGYENFGNSFMVPVDAPNPYRSENCLCVQNILKLMQEKETGLNVFLLDMCRKRNDYDDTIPILDALKVTANIVFGYATCQGAEAFEIQHSGLANGIFMKFLKDRLLEDKKITVLLDEVAEDMGKCHLTKGKQALEIRSSLSEKRALTDPIQGTGYSAESLVRNLQWAKAHELPESMCLKFQCGVQIQLGFAAEFSNVMIIYTSIVHKPPDIIMCDAYVTDFPLDLDIDPKDANKGTPEETGSYLVSKDLPKHCLYTRLSSLQKLKEHLIFTVCLSYQYSGLEDTVEEKQEVNVGKPLIAKLDIHRGLGRNTCFQTCIMCNGPYQSSASTSAGTGHYHSSQDSFLGVYHSHLDNSSNVMPSDSCHCSRTANAFISSHHTHHYSCQFGRSNVPVETTDEIPFNFSDGLRISEK
;
A
#
# COMPACT_ATOMS: atom_id res chain seq x y z
N MET A 1 24.28 63.15 -46.60
CA MET A 1 22.81 63.22 -46.75
C MET A 1 22.25 63.70 -45.42
N GLY A 2 21.64 64.87 -45.25
CA GLY A 2 21.20 65.88 -46.23
C GLY A 2 19.72 66.24 -46.00
N GLU A 3 19.44 67.00 -44.93
CA GLU A 3 18.21 67.74 -44.54
C GLU A 3 16.79 67.11 -44.73
N LYS A 4 16.65 65.89 -45.26
CA LYS A 4 15.36 65.25 -45.56
C LYS A 4 15.05 63.95 -44.79
N GLY A 5 15.89 63.58 -43.82
CA GLY A 5 15.60 62.46 -42.90
C GLY A 5 15.40 61.10 -43.57
N CYS A 6 16.47 60.52 -44.10
CA CYS A 6 16.46 59.12 -44.58
C CYS A 6 16.27 58.15 -43.41
N THR A 7 15.35 57.20 -43.52
CA THR A 7 15.16 56.12 -42.55
C THR A 7 16.27 55.06 -42.65
N VAL A 8 16.49 54.29 -41.58
CA VAL A 8 17.49 53.20 -41.58
C VAL A 8 17.14 52.13 -42.64
N ALA A 9 15.85 51.92 -42.92
CA ALA A 9 15.39 51.04 -43.99
C ALA A 9 15.81 51.55 -45.38
N GLU A 10 15.49 52.80 -45.73
CA GLU A 10 15.88 53.40 -47.01
C GLU A 10 17.42 53.39 -47.19
N LEU A 11 18.18 53.67 -46.13
CA LEU A 11 19.64 53.59 -46.16
C LEU A 11 20.15 52.15 -46.37
N SER A 12 19.53 51.16 -45.74
CA SER A 12 19.81 49.74 -45.97
C SER A 12 19.55 49.33 -47.43
N ASP A 13 18.46 49.82 -48.03
CA ASP A 13 18.06 49.46 -49.38
C ASP A 13 18.98 50.12 -50.43
N PHE A 14 19.40 51.36 -50.20
CA PHE A 14 20.45 52.00 -50.99
C PHE A 14 21.79 51.23 -50.91
N LEU A 15 22.19 50.76 -49.73
CA LEU A 15 23.43 49.98 -49.58
C LEU A 15 23.32 48.57 -50.17
N GLN A 16 22.13 47.96 -50.19
CA GLN A 16 21.86 46.74 -50.93
C GLN A 16 22.01 46.96 -52.44
N ALA A 17 21.46 48.05 -52.98
CA ALA A 17 21.57 48.39 -54.40
C ALA A 17 23.01 48.74 -54.84
N MET A 18 23.89 49.07 -53.89
CA MET A 18 25.32 49.32 -54.11
C MET A 18 26.22 48.12 -53.76
N GLU A 19 25.65 46.94 -53.47
CA GLU A 19 26.37 45.71 -53.10
C GLU A 19 27.30 45.82 -51.87
N HIS A 20 27.12 46.84 -51.01
CA HIS A 20 27.93 47.05 -49.81
C HIS A 20 27.39 46.25 -48.61
N SER A 21 27.52 44.93 -48.66
CA SER A 21 27.13 43.98 -47.60
C SER A 21 27.63 44.37 -46.21
N ASP A 22 28.89 44.80 -46.12
CA ASP A 22 29.60 44.96 -44.85
C ASP A 22 29.12 46.21 -44.08
N LEU A 23 28.78 47.28 -44.81
CA LEU A 23 28.15 48.47 -44.25
C LEU A 23 26.71 48.20 -43.81
N ARG A 24 26.03 47.24 -44.44
CA ARG A 24 24.68 46.83 -44.04
C ARG A 24 24.68 46.11 -42.69
N GLN A 25 25.72 45.33 -42.39
CA GLN A 25 25.91 44.68 -41.09
C GLN A 25 26.09 45.70 -39.95
N LEU A 26 26.64 46.89 -40.24
CA LEU A 26 26.77 48.01 -39.31
C LEU A 26 25.48 48.81 -39.07
N LEU A 27 24.46 48.65 -39.94
CA LEU A 27 23.16 49.30 -39.81
C LEU A 27 22.09 48.42 -39.15
N SER A 28 22.32 47.11 -39.07
CA SER A 28 21.52 46.23 -38.23
C SER A 28 21.58 46.74 -36.78
N PRO A 29 20.45 47.14 -36.17
CA PRO A 29 20.46 47.58 -34.77
C PRO A 29 20.96 46.43 -33.89
N PRO A 30 21.61 46.72 -32.75
CA PRO A 30 22.09 45.68 -31.87
C PRO A 30 20.95 44.73 -31.50
N GLY A 31 21.21 43.43 -31.68
CA GLY A 31 20.28 42.36 -31.33
C GLY A 31 19.89 42.42 -29.86
N ILE A 32 18.86 41.65 -29.51
CA ILE A 32 18.35 41.59 -28.14
C ILE A 32 19.50 41.21 -27.20
N LYS A 33 19.78 42.08 -26.24
CA LYS A 33 20.79 41.85 -25.21
C LYS A 33 20.14 41.85 -23.84
N ILE A 34 20.21 40.72 -23.17
CA ILE A 34 19.77 40.60 -21.78
C ILE A 34 20.83 41.25 -20.89
N THR A 35 20.38 42.20 -20.07
CA THR A 35 21.19 43.06 -19.20
C THR A 35 21.07 42.69 -17.72
N VAL A 36 19.94 42.08 -17.33
CA VAL A 36 19.72 41.47 -16.02
C VAL A 36 19.08 40.11 -16.25
N ASN A 37 19.73 39.04 -15.76
CA ASN A 37 19.16 37.70 -15.69
C ASN A 37 18.43 37.52 -14.35
N PRO A 38 17.39 36.66 -14.29
CA PRO A 38 16.76 36.32 -13.02
C PRO A 38 17.70 35.50 -12.15
N GLU A 39 17.74 35.86 -10.87
CA GLU A 39 18.57 35.20 -9.87
C GLU A 39 17.81 34.01 -9.27
N SER A 40 18.46 32.85 -9.11
CA SER A 40 17.89 31.70 -8.40
C SER A 40 17.75 32.00 -6.90
N LYS A 41 16.65 31.59 -6.26
CA LYS A 41 16.35 31.90 -4.85
C LYS A 41 15.73 30.71 -4.12
N ALA A 42 16.03 30.56 -2.84
CA ALA A 42 15.27 29.72 -1.92
C ALA A 42 14.45 30.59 -0.96
N VAL A 43 13.18 30.26 -0.77
CA VAL A 43 12.20 31.05 0.00
C VAL A 43 11.27 30.14 0.81
N LEU A 44 10.60 30.68 1.82
CA LEU A 44 9.51 29.98 2.53
C LEU A 44 8.18 30.12 1.76
N ALA A 45 7.34 29.10 1.85
CA ALA A 45 5.94 29.21 1.43
C ALA A 45 5.26 30.40 2.15
N GLY A 46 4.39 31.11 1.43
CA GLY A 46 3.73 32.32 1.89
C GLY A 46 4.46 33.63 1.58
N GLN A 47 5.76 33.60 1.27
CA GLN A 47 6.54 34.82 1.00
C GLN A 47 6.22 35.47 -0.36
N PHE A 48 6.44 36.79 -0.44
CA PHE A 48 6.49 37.53 -1.69
C PHE A 48 7.78 37.18 -2.46
N VAL A 49 7.69 36.94 -3.76
CA VAL A 49 8.83 36.61 -4.62
C VAL A 49 8.77 37.41 -5.91
N ARG A 50 9.92 37.98 -6.29
CA ARG A 50 10.11 38.61 -7.60
C ARG A 50 11.34 38.04 -8.30
N LEU A 51 11.14 37.57 -9.53
CA LEU A 51 12.19 37.27 -10.52
C LEU A 51 12.23 38.42 -11.53
N CYS A 52 13.41 38.91 -11.88
CA CYS A 52 13.59 40.07 -12.75
C CYS A 52 14.44 39.70 -13.98
N CYS A 53 13.95 39.98 -15.17
CA CYS A 53 14.68 39.87 -16.42
C CYS A 53 14.60 41.23 -17.14
N ARG A 54 15.74 41.83 -17.48
CA ARG A 54 15.78 43.13 -18.19
C ARG A 54 16.66 43.03 -19.41
N ALA A 55 16.20 43.59 -20.51
CA ALA A 55 16.90 43.53 -21.79
C ALA A 55 16.76 44.82 -22.59
N THR A 56 17.67 45.00 -23.54
CA THR A 56 17.68 46.08 -24.53
C THR A 56 17.59 45.50 -25.93
N GLY A 57 16.78 46.10 -26.79
CA GLY A 57 16.63 45.70 -28.20
C GLY A 57 15.75 46.69 -28.96
N HIS A 58 15.96 46.80 -30.27
CA HIS A 58 15.24 47.73 -31.15
C HIS A 58 14.13 46.99 -31.93
N PRO A 59 12.98 47.63 -32.25
CA PRO A 59 12.55 48.97 -31.82
C PRO A 59 12.13 49.02 -30.34
N PHE A 60 11.60 47.91 -29.82
CA PHE A 60 11.26 47.69 -28.42
C PHE A 60 11.31 46.18 -28.14
N VAL A 61 11.44 45.82 -26.85
CA VAL A 61 11.44 44.43 -26.40
C VAL A 61 10.14 44.08 -25.67
N GLN A 62 9.68 42.86 -25.86
CA GLN A 62 8.59 42.21 -25.15
C GLN A 62 9.15 41.03 -24.35
N TYR A 63 8.48 40.69 -23.25
CA TYR A 63 8.88 39.61 -22.35
C TYR A 63 7.80 38.53 -22.38
N GLN A 64 8.19 37.27 -22.20
CA GLN A 64 7.28 36.18 -21.89
C GLN A 64 7.98 35.16 -20.99
N TRP A 65 7.39 34.90 -19.82
CA TRP A 65 7.91 33.94 -18.85
C TRP A 65 7.41 32.52 -19.12
N PHE A 66 8.28 31.56 -18.84
CA PHE A 66 8.04 30.12 -18.93
C PHE A 66 8.44 29.46 -17.62
N LYS A 67 7.65 28.47 -17.19
CA LYS A 67 8.00 27.54 -16.12
C LYS A 67 8.29 26.18 -16.78
N MET A 68 9.53 25.73 -16.70
CA MET A 68 10.06 24.65 -17.55
C MET A 68 9.66 24.92 -19.02
N ASN A 69 8.90 24.02 -19.65
CA ASN A 69 8.48 24.15 -21.05
C ASN A 69 7.09 24.78 -21.24
N LYS A 70 6.45 25.29 -20.17
CA LYS A 70 5.07 25.83 -20.22
C LYS A 70 5.06 27.36 -20.07
N GLU A 71 4.38 28.03 -20.98
CA GLU A 71 4.17 29.48 -20.93
C GLU A 71 3.30 29.87 -19.71
N ILE A 72 3.69 30.93 -19.01
CA ILE A 72 2.96 31.45 -17.85
C ILE A 72 1.95 32.50 -18.33
N PRO A 73 0.63 32.28 -18.12
CA PRO A 73 -0.39 33.26 -18.48
C PRO A 73 -0.14 34.61 -17.81
N ASN A 74 -0.23 35.70 -18.57
CA ASN A 74 0.05 37.07 -18.13
C ASN A 74 1.49 37.32 -17.64
N GLY A 75 2.41 36.38 -17.83
CA GLY A 75 3.84 36.56 -17.57
C GLY A 75 4.54 37.38 -18.67
N ASN A 76 4.00 38.54 -19.05
CA ASN A 76 4.47 39.33 -20.19
C ASN A 76 5.31 40.58 -19.81
N ALA A 77 5.66 40.70 -18.53
CA ALA A 77 6.44 41.81 -17.98
C ALA A 77 7.92 41.43 -17.74
N SER A 78 8.77 42.43 -17.56
CA SER A 78 10.18 42.27 -17.15
C SER A 78 10.34 41.67 -15.74
N GLU A 79 9.27 41.57 -14.96
CA GLU A 79 9.27 41.01 -13.61
C GLU A 79 8.13 39.98 -13.48
N LEU A 80 8.47 38.77 -13.01
CA LEU A 80 7.51 37.75 -12.62
C LEU A 80 7.34 37.83 -11.10
N ILE A 81 6.13 38.11 -10.65
CA ILE A 81 5.81 38.41 -9.26
C ILE A 81 4.83 37.36 -8.71
N PHE A 82 5.20 36.76 -7.58
CA PHE A 82 4.34 35.92 -6.76
C PHE A 82 4.05 36.70 -5.47
N ASN A 83 2.81 37.15 -5.28
CA ASN A 83 2.42 37.86 -4.05
C ASN A 83 2.49 36.95 -2.81
N THR A 84 2.23 35.65 -3.02
CA THR A 84 2.26 34.60 -2.02
C THR A 84 2.71 33.33 -2.73
N VAL A 85 3.96 32.92 -2.51
CA VAL A 85 4.55 31.74 -3.17
C VAL A 85 4.09 30.45 -2.49
N HIS A 86 3.75 29.43 -3.26
CA HIS A 86 3.33 28.12 -2.79
C HIS A 86 4.35 27.05 -3.21
N VAL A 87 4.35 25.88 -2.56
CA VAL A 87 5.25 24.75 -2.91
C VAL A 87 5.15 24.37 -4.40
N LYS A 88 3.93 24.36 -4.95
CA LYS A 88 3.65 24.14 -6.38
C LYS A 88 4.31 25.16 -7.32
N ASP A 89 4.73 26.32 -6.82
CA ASP A 89 5.39 27.37 -7.59
C ASP A 89 6.91 27.14 -7.69
N ALA A 90 7.49 26.20 -6.93
CA ALA A 90 8.88 25.78 -7.10
C ALA A 90 9.15 25.22 -8.52
N GLY A 91 10.35 25.46 -9.04
CA GLY A 91 10.77 24.99 -10.36
C GLY A 91 11.77 25.90 -11.06
N PHE A 92 12.02 25.61 -12.35
CA PHE A 92 12.93 26.39 -13.18
C PHE A 92 12.15 27.37 -14.07
N TYR A 93 12.57 28.62 -14.04
CA TYR A 93 11.96 29.73 -14.76
C TYR A 93 12.93 30.32 -15.77
N VAL A 94 12.42 30.62 -16.96
CA VAL A 94 13.17 31.35 -18.00
C VAL A 94 12.28 32.42 -18.60
N CYS A 95 12.88 33.57 -18.92
CA CYS A 95 12.21 34.64 -19.64
C CYS A 95 12.68 34.63 -21.09
N ARG A 96 11.75 34.46 -22.03
CA ARG A 96 11.99 34.81 -23.44
C ARG A 96 11.86 36.33 -23.57
N VAL A 97 12.82 36.96 -24.22
CA VAL A 97 12.74 38.35 -24.65
C VAL A 97 12.70 38.37 -26.16
N ASN A 98 11.68 38.97 -26.77
CA ASN A 98 11.58 39.09 -28.22
C ASN A 98 11.43 40.56 -28.64
N ASN A 99 11.82 40.85 -29.88
CA ASN A 99 11.36 42.00 -30.64
C ASN A 99 10.57 41.47 -31.85
N ASN A 100 10.33 42.30 -32.86
CA ASN A 100 9.58 41.91 -34.05
C ASN A 100 10.39 41.06 -35.05
N PHE A 101 11.66 40.72 -34.76
CA PHE A 101 12.60 40.11 -35.70
C PHE A 101 13.34 38.88 -35.13
N THR A 102 13.68 38.88 -33.84
CA THR A 102 14.42 37.83 -33.14
C THR A 102 13.89 37.63 -31.72
N PHE A 103 14.35 36.57 -31.06
CA PHE A 103 14.16 36.34 -29.63
C PHE A 103 15.45 35.82 -29.01
N GLU A 104 15.60 36.05 -27.70
CA GLU A 104 16.65 35.51 -26.85
C GLU A 104 16.04 34.98 -25.55
N PHE A 105 16.69 34.03 -24.90
CA PHE A 105 16.26 33.50 -23.61
C PHE A 105 17.22 33.93 -22.50
N SER A 106 16.67 34.26 -21.33
CA SER A 106 17.47 34.49 -20.13
C SER A 106 18.20 33.22 -19.69
N GLN A 107 19.14 33.37 -18.78
CA GLN A 107 19.57 32.25 -17.95
C GLN A 107 18.38 31.68 -17.16
N TRP A 108 18.44 30.39 -16.87
CA TRP A 108 17.47 29.71 -16.02
C TRP A 108 17.64 30.14 -14.56
N SER A 109 16.53 30.53 -13.93
CA SER A 109 16.43 30.82 -12.50
C SER A 109 15.66 29.71 -11.81
N GLN A 110 16.27 29.12 -10.78
CA GLN A 110 15.60 28.14 -9.93
C GLN A 110 14.90 28.86 -8.77
N LEU A 111 13.60 28.65 -8.65
CA LEU A 111 12.83 29.01 -7.47
C LEU A 111 12.60 27.76 -6.63
N ASP A 112 13.11 27.76 -5.41
CA ASP A 112 13.02 26.66 -4.45
C ASP A 112 12.16 27.13 -3.27
N VAL A 113 11.03 26.44 -3.05
CA VAL A 113 10.00 26.87 -2.09
C VAL A 113 9.91 25.84 -0.97
N CYS A 114 10.34 26.24 0.22
CA CYS A 114 10.36 25.39 1.39
C CYS A 114 9.05 25.55 2.18
N ASP A 115 8.29 24.47 2.31
CA ASP A 115 7.23 24.36 3.31
C ASP A 115 7.86 23.94 4.64
N VAL A 116 7.57 24.69 5.70
CA VAL A 116 8.18 24.46 7.03
C VAL A 116 7.10 24.58 8.09
N THR A 117 6.52 23.44 8.45
CA THR A 117 5.53 23.31 9.53
C THR A 117 6.14 23.47 10.92
N GLU A 118 7.45 23.23 11.08
CA GLU A 118 8.20 23.38 12.33
C GLU A 118 9.18 24.55 12.28
N ILE A 119 8.66 25.77 12.39
CA ILE A 119 9.48 26.98 12.51
C ILE A 119 10.09 27.04 13.92
N THR A 120 11.42 27.18 14.01
CA THR A 120 12.11 27.36 15.29
C THR A 120 11.76 28.72 15.93
N GLU A 121 11.62 28.78 17.26
CA GLU A 121 11.18 29.97 18.03
C GLU A 121 11.96 31.25 17.68
N SER A 122 13.21 31.13 17.22
CA SER A 122 14.06 32.22 16.72
C SER A 122 13.54 32.95 15.47
N PHE A 123 12.51 32.44 14.78
CA PHE A 123 11.94 33.07 13.60
C PHE A 123 10.68 33.92 13.89
N GLN A 124 10.01 33.68 15.02
CA GLN A 124 8.68 34.24 15.29
C GLN A 124 8.68 35.74 15.63
N GLY A 125 9.85 36.30 15.97
CA GLY A 125 10.05 37.74 16.22
C GLY A 125 10.50 38.58 15.02
N SER A 126 10.56 38.02 13.80
CA SER A 126 11.18 38.66 12.63
C SER A 126 10.39 38.44 11.33
N LEU A 127 9.06 38.40 11.40
CA LEU A 127 8.22 38.32 10.20
C LEU A 127 8.17 39.65 9.43
N ASP A 128 8.39 40.77 10.12
CA ASP A 128 8.61 42.08 9.51
C ASP A 128 10.10 42.26 9.12
N CYS A 129 10.34 42.53 7.84
CA CYS A 129 11.63 42.95 7.27
C CYS A 129 12.78 41.90 7.23
N VAL A 130 12.49 40.67 6.76
CA VAL A 130 13.56 39.85 6.16
C VAL A 130 13.87 40.41 4.76
N SER A 131 15.06 41.00 4.58
CA SER A 131 15.55 41.40 3.27
C SER A 131 15.70 40.17 2.36
N GLU A 132 15.01 40.17 1.20
CA GLU A 132 14.91 39.04 0.23
C GLU A 132 16.26 38.39 -0.18
N SER A 133 17.38 39.09 0.05
CA SER A 133 18.71 38.68 -0.41
C SER A 133 19.63 38.09 0.65
N LYS A 134 19.27 38.08 1.95
CA LYS A 134 20.18 37.57 2.98
C LYS A 134 20.00 36.07 3.20
N LEU A 135 21.11 35.34 3.32
CA LEU A 135 21.12 33.94 3.71
C LEU A 135 20.63 33.79 5.16
N LYS A 136 19.70 32.87 5.40
CA LYS A 136 19.26 32.52 6.76
C LYS A 136 18.84 31.07 6.85
N ILE A 137 19.42 30.32 7.79
CA ILE A 137 18.97 28.99 8.18
C ILE A 137 17.63 29.11 8.93
N CYS A 138 16.63 28.37 8.48
CA CYS A 138 15.27 28.30 9.02
C CYS A 138 15.04 27.00 9.81
N VAL A 139 15.62 25.90 9.32
CA VAL A 139 15.57 24.57 9.94
C VAL A 139 16.99 24.16 10.30
N GLU A 140 17.18 23.88 11.59
CA GLU A 140 18.45 23.49 12.21
C GLU A 140 18.49 21.95 12.41
N PRO A 141 19.66 21.30 12.28
CA PRO A 141 19.79 19.88 12.59
C PRO A 141 19.53 19.62 14.08
N ARG A 142 18.89 18.49 14.39
CA ARG A 142 18.56 18.09 15.77
C ARG A 142 19.42 16.92 16.23
N SER A 143 19.95 17.04 17.45
CA SER A 143 20.63 15.95 18.16
C SER A 143 19.72 14.73 18.31
N GLN A 144 20.26 13.53 18.14
CA GLN A 144 19.51 12.27 18.18
C GLN A 144 20.30 11.21 18.95
N LYS A 145 19.57 10.38 19.69
CA LYS A 145 20.08 9.13 20.27
C LYS A 145 19.53 7.97 19.44
N LEU A 146 20.40 7.21 18.80
CA LEU A 146 20.04 6.15 17.86
C LEU A 146 20.66 4.82 18.30
N MET A 147 20.06 3.70 17.90
CA MET A 147 20.68 2.38 18.05
C MET A 147 21.32 1.95 16.72
N PRO A 148 22.36 1.10 16.72
CA PRO A 148 22.90 0.51 15.49
C PRO A 148 21.79 -0.10 14.61
N GLY A 149 21.88 0.12 13.30
CA GLY A 149 20.85 -0.23 12.32
C GLY A 149 19.70 0.77 12.16
N SER A 150 19.63 1.83 12.99
CA SER A 150 18.64 2.91 12.82
C SER A 150 18.98 3.83 11.64
N THR A 151 17.99 4.52 11.09
CA THR A 151 18.22 5.60 10.12
C THR A 151 18.53 6.92 10.84
N LEU A 152 19.68 7.53 10.56
CA LEU A 152 19.96 8.93 10.92
C LEU A 152 19.42 9.85 9.83
N VAL A 153 18.63 10.85 10.22
CA VAL A 153 18.17 11.91 9.32
C VAL A 153 18.50 13.27 9.93
N LEU A 154 19.34 14.05 9.24
CA LEU A 154 19.66 15.43 9.60
C LEU A 154 19.20 16.38 8.50
N GLN A 155 18.51 17.45 8.92
CA GLN A 155 17.95 18.44 8.02
C GLN A 155 18.57 19.82 8.31
N CYS A 156 18.99 20.50 7.26
CA CYS A 156 19.38 21.90 7.27
C CYS A 156 18.68 22.59 6.10
N VAL A 157 17.88 23.62 6.36
CA VAL A 157 17.19 24.39 5.33
C VAL A 157 17.48 25.86 5.51
N ALA A 158 18.04 26.48 4.48
CA ALA A 158 18.27 27.91 4.40
C ALA A 158 17.48 28.55 3.26
N VAL A 159 17.08 29.80 3.48
CA VAL A 159 16.55 30.71 2.45
C VAL A 159 17.60 31.74 2.06
N GLY A 160 17.52 32.28 0.85
CA GLY A 160 18.46 33.29 0.36
C GLY A 160 18.44 33.51 -1.15
N SER A 161 19.10 34.59 -1.57
CA SER A 161 19.33 34.98 -2.97
C SER A 161 20.80 35.45 -3.11
N PRO A 162 21.69 34.71 -3.79
CA PRO A 162 21.42 33.53 -4.61
C PRO A 162 20.99 32.30 -3.81
N ILE A 163 20.48 31.28 -4.52
CA ILE A 163 20.03 30.01 -3.93
C ILE A 163 21.13 29.39 -3.04
N PRO A 164 20.83 28.96 -1.81
CA PRO A 164 21.83 28.37 -0.92
C PRO A 164 22.29 26.98 -1.37
N HIS A 165 23.61 26.79 -1.32
CA HIS A 165 24.29 25.50 -1.34
C HIS A 165 24.61 25.04 0.08
N TYR A 166 24.87 23.74 0.25
CA TYR A 166 25.07 23.11 1.55
C TYR A 166 26.36 22.29 1.54
N GLN A 167 26.99 22.15 2.70
CA GLN A 167 28.08 21.21 2.94
C GLN A 167 27.95 20.68 4.37
N TRP A 168 27.83 19.37 4.54
CA TRP A 168 27.79 18.74 5.86
C TRP A 168 29.18 18.48 6.43
N PHE A 169 29.28 18.55 7.75
CA PHE A 169 30.47 18.29 8.53
C PHE A 169 30.16 17.31 9.67
N LYS A 170 31.16 16.51 10.03
CA LYS A 170 31.16 15.59 11.16
C LYS A 170 32.49 15.73 11.89
N ASN A 171 32.47 16.02 13.19
CA ASN A 171 33.67 16.17 14.02
C ASN A 171 34.72 17.11 13.36
N GLU A 172 34.27 18.29 12.92
CA GLU A 172 35.04 19.32 12.17
C GLU A 172 35.56 18.91 10.78
N SER A 173 35.31 17.69 10.31
CA SER A 173 35.72 17.21 8.98
C SER A 173 34.55 17.29 7.98
N PRO A 174 34.76 17.78 6.73
CA PRO A 174 33.71 17.83 5.73
C PRO A 174 33.35 16.42 5.24
N LEU A 175 32.06 16.13 5.13
CA LEU A 175 31.56 14.87 4.55
C LEU A 175 31.59 14.97 3.02
N THR A 176 32.34 14.09 2.38
CA THR A 176 32.53 14.10 0.92
C THR A 176 31.23 13.90 0.18
N HIS A 177 30.91 14.80 -0.77
CA HIS A 177 29.71 14.79 -1.62
C HIS A 177 28.36 15.04 -0.91
N GLU A 178 28.36 15.30 0.41
CA GLU A 178 27.15 15.60 1.17
C GLU A 178 26.78 17.09 1.11
N THR A 179 26.16 17.47 -0.02
CA THR A 179 25.82 18.87 -0.36
C THR A 179 24.31 19.14 -0.44
N LYS A 180 23.47 18.23 0.09
CA LYS A 180 22.01 18.32 0.10
C LYS A 180 21.48 18.95 1.39
N LYS A 181 20.27 19.50 1.35
CA LYS A 181 19.50 19.96 2.52
C LYS A 181 19.27 18.86 3.58
N LEU A 182 19.24 17.60 3.13
CA LEU A 182 19.06 16.42 3.98
C LEU A 182 20.32 15.56 3.89
N TYR A 183 20.93 15.28 5.04
CA TYR A 183 21.93 14.23 5.21
C TYR A 183 21.25 13.01 5.83
N MET A 184 21.46 11.84 5.25
CA MET A 184 20.78 10.61 5.68
C MET A 184 21.72 9.42 5.64
N VAL A 185 21.74 8.64 6.73
CA VAL A 185 22.43 7.35 6.81
C VAL A 185 21.37 6.27 7.08
N PRO A 186 21.06 5.40 6.12
CA PRO A 186 20.01 4.38 6.27
C PRO A 186 20.25 3.40 7.43
N TYR A 187 21.51 3.05 7.69
CA TYR A 187 21.90 2.14 8.76
C TYR A 187 23.11 2.73 9.48
N VAL A 188 22.88 3.33 10.65
CA VAL A 188 24.00 3.81 11.49
C VAL A 188 24.69 2.66 12.21
N ASP A 189 25.99 2.80 12.43
CA ASP A 189 26.79 1.97 13.32
C ASP A 189 27.64 2.87 14.24
N LEU A 190 28.50 2.29 15.08
CA LEU A 190 29.32 3.08 16.01
C LEU A 190 30.26 4.09 15.31
N GLU A 191 30.60 3.90 14.03
CA GLU A 191 31.43 4.85 13.29
C GLU A 191 30.67 6.17 13.05
N HIS A 192 29.34 6.12 12.96
CA HIS A 192 28.44 7.24 12.71
C HIS A 192 28.19 8.15 13.92
N GLN A 193 28.75 7.83 15.09
CA GLN A 193 28.68 8.70 16.27
C GLN A 193 29.50 9.98 16.07
N GLY A 194 29.00 11.11 16.56
CA GLY A 194 29.73 12.38 16.54
C GLY A 194 28.84 13.61 16.51
N ILE A 195 29.51 14.76 16.35
CA ILE A 195 28.87 16.07 16.28
C ILE A 195 28.78 16.48 14.81
N TYR A 196 27.55 16.66 14.34
CA TYR A 196 27.23 17.02 12.96
C TYR A 196 26.76 18.47 12.88
N TRP A 197 27.12 19.14 11.79
CA TRP A 197 26.61 20.47 11.46
C TRP A 197 26.67 20.70 9.94
N CYS A 198 25.94 21.70 9.46
CA CYS A 198 25.85 22.03 8.06
C CYS A 198 26.24 23.50 7.84
N ARG A 199 27.09 23.75 6.84
CA ARG A 199 27.33 25.10 6.31
C ARG A 199 26.37 25.35 5.15
N ALA A 200 25.44 26.27 5.32
CA ALA A 200 24.72 26.86 4.20
C ALA A 200 25.54 28.03 3.66
N TYR A 201 25.64 28.18 2.33
CA TYR A 201 26.37 29.28 1.72
C TYR A 201 25.85 29.62 0.33
N ASN A 202 26.05 30.86 -0.11
CA ASN A 202 25.90 31.28 -1.50
C ASN A 202 27.05 32.25 -1.85
N ASP A 203 27.05 32.82 -3.05
CA ASP A 203 28.11 33.73 -3.52
C ASP A 203 28.21 35.07 -2.73
N ARG A 204 27.34 35.30 -1.74
CA ARG A 204 27.25 36.56 -0.98
C ARG A 204 27.41 36.39 0.54
N ASP A 205 27.00 35.26 1.10
CA ASP A 205 26.88 35.05 2.54
C ASP A 205 27.07 33.55 2.88
N SER A 206 27.46 33.25 4.12
CA SER A 206 27.70 31.89 4.60
C SER A 206 27.34 31.79 6.08
N GLN A 207 26.58 30.76 6.43
CA GLN A 207 26.07 30.54 7.78
C GLN A 207 26.22 29.07 8.18
N ASP A 208 26.78 28.86 9.37
CA ASP A 208 26.87 27.54 9.99
C ASP A 208 25.63 27.27 10.83
N SER A 209 25.10 26.05 10.73
CA SER A 209 24.00 25.58 11.56
C SER A 209 24.43 25.39 13.01
N LYS A 210 23.45 25.20 13.90
CA LYS A 210 23.71 24.60 15.22
C LYS A 210 24.35 23.22 15.04
N LYS A 211 25.12 22.83 16.06
CA LYS A 211 25.74 21.50 16.17
C LYS A 211 24.72 20.52 16.74
N ALA A 212 24.47 19.43 16.02
CA ALA A 212 23.64 18.31 16.44
C ALA A 212 24.53 17.17 16.91
N GLU A 213 24.31 16.70 18.13
CA GLU A 213 25.04 15.57 18.71
C GLU A 213 24.31 14.27 18.37
N ILE A 214 25.00 13.35 17.70
CA ILE A 214 24.52 12.02 17.36
C ILE A 214 25.21 11.02 18.27
N ILE A 215 24.45 10.45 19.20
CA ILE A 215 24.92 9.42 20.13
C ILE A 215 24.37 8.09 19.65
N ILE A 216 25.24 7.08 19.54
CA ILE A 216 24.84 5.75 19.09
C ILE A 216 24.98 4.79 20.26
N GLY A 217 23.84 4.31 20.75
CA GLY A 217 23.76 3.46 21.91
C GLY A 217 24.55 2.18 21.71
N ARG A 218 25.45 1.88 22.65
CA ARG A 218 26.01 0.54 22.79
C ARG A 218 24.95 -0.37 23.40
N THR A 219 25.01 -1.66 23.09
CA THR A 219 24.30 -2.70 23.85
C THR A 219 24.89 -2.93 25.24
N ASP A 220 26.07 -2.36 25.52
CA ASP A 220 26.74 -2.37 26.83
C ASP A 220 26.64 -0.98 27.47
N GLU A 221 25.63 -0.83 28.33
CA GLU A 221 25.42 0.14 29.42
C GLU A 221 23.92 0.04 29.77
N ALA A 222 23.47 -0.92 30.57
CA ALA A 222 23.82 -1.02 31.99
C ALA A 222 23.83 0.37 32.63
N VAL A 223 22.71 0.73 33.23
CA VAL A 223 22.57 1.90 34.10
C VAL A 223 23.73 1.92 35.10
N GLU A 224 24.35 3.08 35.33
CA GLU A 224 25.27 3.28 36.45
C GLU A 224 24.52 3.11 37.78
N CYS A 225 24.36 1.85 38.21
CA CYS A 225 24.09 1.54 39.60
C CYS A 225 25.40 1.71 40.36
N THR A 226 25.48 2.73 41.21
CA THR A 226 26.63 2.96 42.10
C THR A 226 26.91 1.74 42.96
N GLU A 227 28.20 1.46 43.23
CA GLU A 227 28.69 0.22 43.88
C GLU A 227 28.12 -0.06 45.29
N ASP A 228 27.40 0.90 45.89
CA ASP A 228 26.79 0.79 47.22
C ASP A 228 25.56 -0.15 47.28
N GLU A 229 24.85 -0.43 46.17
CA GLU A 229 23.66 -1.31 46.19
C GLU A 229 23.97 -2.81 46.02
N LEU A 230 25.20 -3.18 45.66
CA LEU A 230 25.60 -4.58 45.38
C LEU A 230 25.91 -5.43 46.62
N ASN A 231 25.98 -4.84 47.83
CA ASN A 231 26.35 -5.55 49.06
C ASN A 231 25.18 -6.10 49.90
N HIS A 232 23.94 -5.97 49.41
CA HIS A 232 22.74 -6.46 50.12
C HIS A 232 21.77 -7.22 49.21
N LEU A 233 22.19 -8.39 48.71
CA LEU A 233 21.31 -9.55 48.54
C LEU A 233 22.13 -10.85 48.65
N GLY A 234 21.64 -11.79 49.44
CA GLY A 234 22.40 -12.96 49.90
C GLY A 234 22.52 -14.11 48.90
N HIS A 235 23.26 -15.13 49.33
CA HIS A 235 23.55 -16.38 48.61
C HIS A 235 22.34 -17.05 47.92
N PRO A 236 22.58 -17.80 46.82
CA PRO A 236 21.53 -18.54 46.14
C PRO A 236 21.10 -19.76 46.96
N ASP A 237 19.83 -19.78 47.38
CA ASP A 237 19.20 -21.01 47.86
C ASP A 237 18.60 -21.77 46.67
N ASN A 238 18.88 -23.08 46.60
CA ASN A 238 18.59 -23.91 45.43
C ASN A 238 17.09 -23.95 45.07
N LYS A 239 16.72 -23.29 43.98
CA LYS A 239 15.60 -23.69 43.12
C LYS A 239 15.98 -23.52 41.65
N GLU A 240 15.85 -24.60 40.90
CA GLU A 240 15.99 -24.59 39.44
C GLU A 240 14.94 -23.63 38.85
N GLN A 241 15.40 -22.50 38.30
CA GLN A 241 14.56 -21.68 37.44
C GLN A 241 14.61 -22.28 36.03
N THR A 242 13.52 -22.96 35.67
CA THR A 242 13.21 -23.30 34.28
C THR A 242 13.34 -22.06 33.41
N ALA A 243 14.10 -22.15 32.32
CA ALA A 243 14.17 -21.08 31.34
C ALA A 243 12.78 -20.87 30.73
N ASP A 244 12.14 -19.73 31.02
CA ASP A 244 10.79 -19.44 30.55
C ASP A 244 10.77 -19.40 29.01
N GLN A 245 10.06 -20.35 28.41
CA GLN A 245 9.88 -20.43 26.97
C GLN A 245 8.99 -19.25 26.52
N PRO A 246 9.35 -18.51 25.46
CA PRO A 246 8.47 -17.46 24.95
C PRO A 246 7.10 -18.02 24.54
N LEU A 247 6.04 -17.31 24.92
CA LEU A 247 4.66 -17.67 24.62
C LEU A 247 3.99 -16.61 23.75
N ALA A 248 3.08 -17.07 22.89
CA ALA A 248 2.15 -16.21 22.14
C ALA A 248 0.78 -16.16 22.85
N LYS A 249 0.11 -15.00 22.90
CA LYS A 249 -1.31 -14.94 23.36
C LYS A 249 -2.25 -15.64 22.37
N ASP A 250 -1.89 -15.59 21.09
CA ASP A 250 -2.60 -16.15 19.94
C ASP A 250 -1.65 -16.14 18.73
N LYS A 251 -1.92 -16.93 17.69
CA LYS A 251 -1.12 -16.93 16.45
C LYS A 251 -2.05 -16.74 15.25
N VAL A 252 -1.87 -15.65 14.49
CA VAL A 252 -2.79 -15.23 13.40
C VAL A 252 -1.98 -14.88 12.16
N ALA A 253 -2.43 -15.35 10.99
CA ALA A 253 -1.78 -15.07 9.72
C ALA A 253 -2.78 -14.64 8.63
N LEU A 254 -2.39 -13.65 7.83
CA LEU A 254 -3.06 -13.28 6.59
C LEU A 254 -2.11 -13.58 5.41
N LEU A 255 -2.56 -14.39 4.47
CA LEU A 255 -1.83 -14.78 3.26
C LEU A 255 -2.61 -14.27 2.04
N ILE A 256 -1.97 -13.49 1.19
CA ILE A 256 -2.56 -12.98 -0.06
C ILE A 256 -1.70 -13.42 -1.25
N GLY A 257 -2.33 -14.03 -2.26
CA GLY A 257 -1.70 -14.46 -3.51
C GLY A 257 -2.38 -13.81 -4.72
N ASN A 258 -1.77 -12.80 -5.32
CA ASN A 258 -2.33 -12.08 -6.48
C ASN A 258 -1.65 -12.55 -7.78
N MET A 259 -2.45 -13.06 -8.72
CA MET A 259 -1.99 -13.69 -9.96
C MET A 259 -2.67 -13.15 -11.22
N ASN A 260 -3.99 -12.96 -11.20
CA ASN A 260 -4.83 -12.65 -12.34
C ASN A 260 -5.00 -11.14 -12.55
N TYR A 261 -3.88 -10.41 -12.61
CA TYR A 261 -3.89 -8.98 -12.90
C TYR A 261 -4.59 -8.67 -14.23
N TRP A 262 -5.33 -7.57 -14.26
CA TRP A 262 -6.08 -7.13 -15.44
C TRP A 262 -5.18 -6.45 -16.47
N GLU A 263 -4.35 -5.50 -16.00
CA GLU A 263 -3.51 -4.65 -16.86
C GLU A 263 -1.99 -5.00 -16.81
N HIS A 264 -1.63 -6.10 -16.14
CA HIS A 264 -0.24 -6.50 -15.85
C HIS A 264 0.02 -7.99 -16.12
N PRO A 265 1.30 -8.43 -16.23
CA PRO A 265 1.63 -9.84 -16.47
C PRO A 265 1.06 -10.76 -15.40
N LYS A 266 0.40 -11.84 -15.82
CA LYS A 266 -0.14 -12.84 -14.88
C LYS A 266 0.96 -13.71 -14.27
N LEU A 267 0.77 -14.10 -13.02
CA LEU A 267 1.64 -15.01 -12.26
C LEU A 267 0.95 -16.38 -12.08
N LYS A 268 1.69 -17.39 -11.57
CA LYS A 268 1.17 -18.75 -11.35
C LYS A 268 1.56 -19.35 -10.01
N ALA A 269 2.78 -19.10 -9.55
CA ALA A 269 3.30 -19.65 -8.31
C ALA A 269 2.50 -19.25 -7.04
N PRO A 270 1.94 -18.01 -6.92
CA PRO A 270 1.24 -17.60 -5.70
C PRO A 270 0.11 -18.54 -5.24
N LEU A 271 -0.56 -19.26 -6.16
CA LEU A 271 -1.55 -20.29 -5.80
C LEU A 271 -0.93 -21.44 -5.02
N VAL A 272 0.21 -21.98 -5.48
CA VAL A 272 0.90 -23.08 -4.78
C VAL A 272 1.53 -22.55 -3.50
N ASP A 273 2.17 -21.37 -3.56
CA ASP A 273 2.93 -20.82 -2.44
C ASP A 273 2.04 -20.48 -1.24
N VAL A 274 0.89 -19.84 -1.48
CA VAL A 274 -0.10 -19.54 -0.44
C VAL A 274 -0.70 -20.82 0.12
N TYR A 275 -0.97 -21.84 -0.70
CA TYR A 275 -1.56 -23.10 -0.24
C TYR A 275 -0.60 -23.90 0.66
N GLU A 276 0.65 -24.07 0.23
CA GLU A 276 1.66 -24.78 1.02
C GLU A 276 1.96 -24.04 2.33
N LEU A 277 2.14 -22.71 2.29
CA LEU A 277 2.35 -21.92 3.50
C LEU A 277 1.14 -21.97 4.45
N THR A 278 -0.09 -21.94 3.92
CA THR A 278 -1.32 -22.08 4.73
C THR A 278 -1.28 -23.36 5.56
N ASN A 279 -0.91 -24.48 4.94
CA ASN A 279 -0.91 -25.79 5.58
C ASN A 279 0.26 -25.97 6.58
N LEU A 280 1.40 -25.34 6.34
CA LEU A 280 2.51 -25.32 7.30
C LEU A 280 2.22 -24.44 8.52
N LEU A 281 1.64 -23.25 8.31
CA LEU A 281 1.25 -22.37 9.41
C LEU A 281 0.11 -22.97 10.26
N ARG A 282 -0.83 -23.72 9.65
CA ARG A 282 -1.84 -24.49 10.38
C ARG A 282 -1.23 -25.57 11.28
N GLN A 283 -0.17 -26.26 10.84
CA GLN A 283 0.60 -27.19 11.68
C GLN A 283 1.34 -26.50 12.84
N LEU A 284 1.56 -25.19 12.74
CA LEU A 284 2.13 -24.34 13.79
C LEU A 284 1.04 -23.60 14.59
N ASP A 285 -0.19 -24.13 14.66
CA ASP A 285 -1.35 -23.56 15.38
C ASP A 285 -1.77 -22.14 14.95
N PHE A 286 -1.41 -21.68 13.75
CA PHE A 286 -1.88 -20.38 13.27
C PHE A 286 -3.33 -20.42 12.77
N LYS A 287 -4.08 -19.41 13.17
CA LYS A 287 -5.34 -18.98 12.54
C LYS A 287 -5.01 -18.27 11.23
N VAL A 288 -4.92 -19.05 10.16
CA VAL A 288 -4.61 -18.55 8.82
C VAL A 288 -5.89 -18.11 8.10
N VAL A 289 -5.90 -16.94 7.47
CA VAL A 289 -6.84 -16.57 6.41
C VAL A 289 -6.03 -16.51 5.11
N SER A 290 -6.43 -17.25 4.08
CA SER A 290 -5.72 -17.31 2.80
C SER A 290 -6.62 -16.90 1.64
N LEU A 291 -6.17 -15.94 0.84
CA LEU A 291 -6.97 -15.25 -0.16
C LEU A 291 -6.21 -15.14 -1.48
N LEU A 292 -6.91 -15.38 -2.59
CA LEU A 292 -6.37 -15.21 -3.94
C LEU A 292 -7.04 -14.07 -4.71
N ASP A 293 -6.27 -13.45 -5.60
CA ASP A 293 -6.73 -12.50 -6.62
C ASP A 293 -7.62 -11.36 -6.09
N LEU A 294 -7.07 -10.60 -5.13
CA LEU A 294 -7.78 -9.52 -4.45
C LEU A 294 -7.63 -8.16 -5.16
N THR A 295 -8.75 -7.44 -5.26
CA THR A 295 -8.78 -6.01 -5.63
C THR A 295 -8.23 -5.11 -4.53
N GLU A 296 -7.93 -3.84 -4.81
CA GLU A 296 -7.41 -2.89 -3.81
C GLU A 296 -8.35 -2.79 -2.59
N TYR A 297 -9.65 -2.70 -2.86
CA TYR A 297 -10.71 -2.66 -1.85
C TYR A 297 -10.74 -3.94 -1.01
N GLU A 298 -10.70 -5.11 -1.67
CA GLU A 298 -10.70 -6.41 -0.99
C GLU A 298 -9.42 -6.61 -0.15
N MET A 299 -8.25 -6.20 -0.64
CA MET A 299 -7.00 -6.25 0.12
C MET A 299 -7.07 -5.37 1.37
N ARG A 300 -7.60 -4.15 1.28
CA ARG A 300 -7.77 -3.25 2.44
C ARG A 300 -8.69 -3.88 3.49
N ASN A 301 -9.84 -4.43 3.08
CA ASN A 301 -10.79 -5.03 4.00
C ASN A 301 -10.27 -6.34 4.62
N ALA A 302 -9.49 -7.14 3.88
CA ALA A 302 -8.80 -8.31 4.42
C ALA A 302 -7.75 -7.93 5.48
N VAL A 303 -7.01 -6.84 5.25
CA VAL A 303 -6.07 -6.27 6.23
C VAL A 303 -6.80 -5.73 7.46
N ASP A 304 -7.93 -5.03 7.30
CA ASP A 304 -8.73 -4.55 8.43
C ASP A 304 -9.26 -5.70 9.30
N GLU A 305 -9.82 -6.76 8.69
CA GLU A 305 -10.25 -7.96 9.42
C GLU A 305 -9.08 -8.68 10.11
N PHE A 306 -7.91 -8.76 9.48
CA PHE A 306 -6.70 -9.27 10.13
C PHE A 306 -6.28 -8.41 11.34
N LEU A 307 -6.29 -7.09 11.21
CA LEU A 307 -5.99 -6.16 12.31
C LEU A 307 -7.00 -6.26 13.47
N LEU A 308 -8.27 -6.64 13.21
CA LEU A 308 -9.26 -6.93 14.26
C LEU A 308 -8.94 -8.21 15.07
N LEU A 309 -8.20 -9.16 14.49
CA LEU A 309 -7.74 -10.38 15.17
C LEU A 309 -6.42 -10.19 15.95
N LEU A 310 -5.79 -9.01 15.86
CA LEU A 310 -4.55 -8.71 16.59
C LEU A 310 -4.84 -7.94 17.88
N ASP A 311 -4.19 -8.40 18.95
CA ASP A 311 -4.24 -7.88 20.32
C ASP A 311 -2.87 -8.02 21.00
N LYS A 312 -2.74 -7.47 22.22
CA LYS A 312 -1.53 -7.51 23.01
C LYS A 312 -0.93 -8.91 23.13
N GLY A 313 0.32 -9.09 22.70
CA GLY A 313 1.02 -10.39 22.77
C GLY A 313 0.63 -11.42 21.72
N VAL A 314 -0.26 -11.10 20.77
CA VAL A 314 -0.57 -11.96 19.61
C VAL A 314 0.60 -11.94 18.62
N TYR A 315 0.90 -13.07 17.99
CA TYR A 315 1.86 -13.14 16.89
C TYR A 315 1.11 -12.94 15.57
N GLY A 316 1.40 -11.84 14.89
CA GLY A 316 0.82 -11.51 13.59
C GLY A 316 1.81 -11.78 12.46
N LEU A 317 1.39 -12.55 11.45
CA LEU A 317 2.15 -12.82 10.24
C LEU A 317 1.37 -12.34 9.00
N LEU A 318 2.00 -11.50 8.17
CA LEU A 318 1.51 -11.17 6.83
C LEU A 318 2.43 -11.82 5.80
N TYR A 319 1.85 -12.62 4.90
CA TYR A 319 2.52 -13.12 3.70
C TYR A 319 1.84 -12.57 2.45
N TYR A 320 2.63 -12.11 1.51
CA TYR A 320 2.16 -11.62 0.22
C TYR A 320 3.01 -12.19 -0.91
N ALA A 321 2.34 -12.80 -1.89
CA ALA A 321 2.93 -13.25 -3.15
C ALA A 321 2.25 -12.57 -4.33
N GLY A 322 3.02 -11.83 -5.13
CA GLY A 322 2.47 -11.05 -6.24
C GLY A 322 3.40 -9.97 -6.78
N HIS A 323 2.85 -9.07 -7.60
CA HIS A 323 3.56 -7.86 -8.02
C HIS A 323 3.73 -6.92 -6.83
N GLY A 324 4.88 -6.26 -6.80
CA GLY A 324 5.26 -5.33 -5.75
C GLY A 324 6.36 -4.40 -6.23
N TYR A 325 6.52 -3.30 -5.50
CA TYR A 325 7.60 -2.34 -5.73
C TYR A 325 8.05 -1.72 -4.41
N GLU A 326 9.20 -1.04 -4.43
CA GLU A 326 9.74 -0.36 -3.27
C GLU A 326 10.26 1.04 -3.62
N ASN A 327 9.57 2.06 -3.11
CA ASN A 327 9.95 3.46 -3.27
C ASN A 327 10.43 4.03 -1.93
N PHE A 328 11.68 4.51 -1.90
CA PHE A 328 12.30 5.13 -0.73
C PHE A 328 12.30 4.26 0.55
N GLY A 329 12.37 2.93 0.38
CA GLY A 329 12.33 1.95 1.48
C GLY A 329 10.93 1.56 1.96
N ASN A 330 9.88 2.16 1.39
CA ASN A 330 8.49 1.76 1.61
C ASN A 330 8.08 0.74 0.55
N SER A 331 7.59 -0.40 1.01
CA SER A 331 7.26 -1.56 0.19
C SER A 331 5.76 -1.56 -0.09
N PHE A 332 5.38 -1.74 -1.35
CA PHE A 332 3.98 -1.66 -1.80
C PHE A 332 3.55 -2.96 -2.46
N MET A 333 2.40 -3.49 -2.01
CA MET A 333 1.74 -4.65 -2.62
C MET A 333 0.75 -4.16 -3.69
N VAL A 334 0.80 -4.75 -4.88
CA VAL A 334 -0.01 -4.34 -6.05
C VAL A 334 -1.26 -5.23 -6.17
N PRO A 335 -2.49 -4.66 -6.14
CA PRO A 335 -3.73 -5.40 -6.36
C PRO A 335 -3.93 -5.90 -7.80
N VAL A 336 -4.86 -6.84 -8.01
CA VAL A 336 -5.13 -7.37 -9.38
C VAL A 336 -5.80 -6.37 -10.31
N ASP A 337 -6.53 -5.40 -9.76
CA ASP A 337 -7.23 -4.32 -10.46
C ASP A 337 -6.37 -3.05 -10.66
N ALA A 338 -5.09 -3.08 -10.28
CA ALA A 338 -4.19 -1.94 -10.45
C ALA A 338 -4.10 -1.49 -11.93
N PRO A 339 -4.29 -0.19 -12.22
CA PRO A 339 -4.23 0.34 -13.59
C PRO A 339 -2.79 0.39 -14.10
N ASN A 340 -2.59 0.46 -15.42
CA ASN A 340 -1.26 0.56 -16.02
C ASN A 340 -1.07 1.95 -16.68
N PRO A 341 -0.23 2.84 -16.13
CA PRO A 341 0.60 2.69 -14.92
C PRO A 341 -0.16 2.92 -13.60
N TYR A 342 0.34 2.33 -12.51
CA TYR A 342 -0.18 2.50 -11.15
C TYR A 342 0.73 3.37 -10.28
N ARG A 343 0.15 3.85 -9.17
CA ARG A 343 0.78 4.68 -8.12
C ARG A 343 0.44 4.18 -6.72
N SER A 344 1.11 4.70 -5.69
CA SER A 344 0.91 4.34 -4.27
C SER A 344 -0.53 4.40 -3.79
N GLU A 345 -1.33 5.33 -4.32
CA GLU A 345 -2.77 5.44 -4.07
C GLU A 345 -3.59 4.20 -4.48
N ASN A 346 -3.14 3.43 -5.49
CA ASN A 346 -3.78 2.21 -5.99
C ASN A 346 -3.22 0.94 -5.33
N CYS A 347 -2.44 1.08 -4.25
CA CYS A 347 -1.62 0.01 -3.67
C CYS A 347 -1.66 0.03 -2.13
N LEU A 348 -1.18 -1.06 -1.52
CA LEU A 348 -1.09 -1.17 -0.07
C LEU A 348 0.36 -1.05 0.40
N CYS A 349 0.66 0.04 1.13
CA CYS A 349 1.95 0.24 1.78
C CYS A 349 2.08 -0.66 3.02
N VAL A 350 3.08 -1.54 3.03
CA VAL A 350 3.29 -2.52 4.10
C VAL A 350 3.67 -1.84 5.44
N GLN A 351 4.41 -0.74 5.39
CA GLN A 351 4.81 0.02 6.59
C GLN A 351 3.62 0.66 7.31
N ASN A 352 2.54 1.03 6.60
CA ASN A 352 1.29 1.46 7.21
C ASN A 352 0.59 0.32 7.96
N ILE A 353 0.61 -0.91 7.41
CA ILE A 353 0.06 -2.10 8.07
C ILE A 353 0.84 -2.39 9.35
N LEU A 354 2.18 -2.37 9.28
CA LEU A 354 3.04 -2.54 10.45
C LEU A 354 2.73 -1.52 11.56
N LYS A 355 2.54 -0.24 11.23
CA LYS A 355 2.15 0.78 12.22
C LYS A 355 0.87 0.39 12.97
N LEU A 356 -0.15 -0.05 12.25
CA LEU A 356 -1.43 -0.49 12.82
C LEU A 356 -1.29 -1.79 13.65
N MET A 357 -0.40 -2.71 13.26
CA MET A 357 -0.08 -3.88 14.08
C MET A 357 0.63 -3.49 15.39
N GLN A 358 1.52 -2.49 15.38
CA GLN A 358 2.15 -1.95 16.59
C GLN A 358 1.15 -1.28 17.54
N GLU A 359 0.09 -0.64 17.01
CA GLU A 359 -1.00 -0.08 17.81
C GLU A 359 -1.81 -1.15 18.55
N LYS A 360 -1.73 -2.41 18.13
CA LYS A 360 -2.33 -3.57 18.83
C LYS A 360 -1.45 -4.21 19.91
N GLU A 361 -0.24 -3.69 20.15
CA GLU A 361 0.73 -4.26 21.12
C GLU A 361 1.08 -5.75 20.85
N THR A 362 1.09 -6.17 19.58
CA THR A 362 1.44 -7.55 19.16
C THR A 362 2.76 -8.02 19.78
N GLY A 363 2.86 -9.32 20.06
CA GLY A 363 4.06 -9.95 20.62
C GLY A 363 5.16 -10.19 19.60
N LEU A 364 4.78 -10.44 18.34
CA LEU A 364 5.68 -10.63 17.21
C LEU A 364 5.00 -10.14 15.92
N ASN A 365 5.75 -9.44 15.06
CA ASN A 365 5.30 -8.95 13.76
C ASN A 365 6.19 -9.54 12.66
N VAL A 366 5.66 -10.44 11.85
CA VAL A 366 6.40 -11.08 10.74
C VAL A 366 5.79 -10.65 9.40
N PHE A 367 6.63 -10.16 8.50
CA PHE A 367 6.28 -9.79 7.13
C PHE A 367 7.12 -10.59 6.15
N LEU A 368 6.46 -11.44 5.37
CA LEU A 368 7.10 -12.29 4.36
C LEU A 368 6.63 -11.83 2.97
N LEU A 369 7.51 -11.16 2.23
CA LEU A 369 7.15 -10.46 0.99
C LEU A 369 7.80 -11.13 -0.22
N ASP A 370 7.03 -11.97 -0.91
CA ASP A 370 7.40 -12.67 -2.14
C ASP A 370 7.00 -11.84 -3.38
N MET A 371 7.71 -10.72 -3.55
CA MET A 371 7.42 -9.74 -4.58
C MET A 371 8.69 -9.03 -5.05
N CYS A 372 8.63 -8.43 -6.24
CA CYS A 372 9.68 -7.53 -6.73
C CYS A 372 9.83 -6.30 -5.81
N ARG A 373 11.05 -5.75 -5.77
CA ARG A 373 11.38 -4.54 -4.99
C ARG A 373 12.10 -3.49 -5.82
N LYS A 374 11.80 -3.47 -7.12
CA LYS A 374 12.18 -2.40 -8.04
C LYS A 374 11.48 -1.09 -7.65
N ARG A 375 12.06 0.03 -8.07
CA ARG A 375 11.43 1.35 -7.99
C ARG A 375 10.27 1.43 -8.99
N ASN A 376 9.15 2.04 -8.61
CA ASN A 376 8.12 2.49 -9.55
C ASN A 376 8.38 3.96 -9.90
N ASP A 377 8.73 4.23 -11.16
CA ASP A 377 9.05 5.58 -11.63
C ASP A 377 7.81 6.44 -11.93
N TYR A 378 6.60 5.87 -11.92
CA TYR A 378 5.34 6.62 -12.06
C TYR A 378 4.80 7.14 -10.71
N ASP A 379 5.38 6.67 -9.61
CA ASP A 379 5.04 7.05 -8.24
C ASP A 379 6.06 8.05 -7.68
N ASP A 380 5.79 9.34 -7.93
CA ASP A 380 6.55 10.47 -7.40
C ASP A 380 6.30 10.74 -5.90
N THR A 381 5.45 9.95 -5.22
CA THR A 381 5.15 10.19 -3.82
C THR A 381 6.36 9.86 -2.93
N ILE A 382 6.69 10.78 -2.02
CA ILE A 382 7.67 10.57 -0.96
C ILE A 382 6.86 10.50 0.35
N PRO A 383 6.37 9.30 0.74
CA PRO A 383 5.50 9.19 1.90
C PRO A 383 6.33 9.37 3.17
N ILE A 384 6.07 10.46 3.90
CA ILE A 384 6.63 10.71 5.23
C ILE A 384 5.72 9.96 6.23
N LEU A 385 6.08 8.73 6.56
CA LEU A 385 5.44 8.00 7.65
C LEU A 385 6.00 8.49 8.98
N ASP A 386 5.14 8.54 10.00
CA ASP A 386 5.59 8.71 11.39
C ASP A 386 6.63 7.64 11.75
N ALA A 387 7.61 8.00 12.57
CA ALA A 387 8.59 7.05 13.08
C ALA A 387 7.89 5.88 13.80
N LEU A 388 8.14 4.66 13.31
CA LEU A 388 7.63 3.44 13.93
C LEU A 388 8.12 3.33 15.37
N LYS A 389 7.27 2.81 16.27
CA LYS A 389 7.65 2.61 17.67
C LYS A 389 8.77 1.57 17.74
N VAL A 390 9.72 1.73 18.66
CA VAL A 390 10.76 0.71 18.90
C VAL A 390 10.15 -0.42 19.76
N THR A 391 9.43 -1.34 19.12
CA THR A 391 8.79 -2.50 19.78
C THR A 391 9.71 -3.72 19.88
N ALA A 392 10.88 -3.69 19.23
CA ALA A 392 11.92 -4.73 19.25
C ALA A 392 11.41 -6.16 18.96
N ASN A 393 10.41 -6.28 18.08
CA ASN A 393 9.70 -7.53 17.79
C ASN A 393 9.27 -7.68 16.32
N ILE A 394 9.97 -7.02 15.41
CA ILE A 394 9.63 -6.95 13.99
C ILE A 394 10.63 -7.77 13.16
N VAL A 395 10.13 -8.54 12.20
CA VAL A 395 10.91 -9.36 11.27
C VAL A 395 10.34 -9.22 9.87
N PHE A 396 11.15 -8.76 8.93
CA PHE A 396 10.88 -8.83 7.50
C PHE A 396 11.77 -9.89 6.86
N GLY A 397 11.15 -10.82 6.14
CA GLY A 397 11.82 -11.68 5.16
C GLY A 397 11.39 -11.26 3.76
N TYR A 398 12.26 -10.57 3.03
CA TYR A 398 12.02 -10.20 1.64
C TYR A 398 12.59 -11.28 0.73
N ALA A 399 11.79 -11.79 -0.21
CA ALA A 399 12.22 -12.79 -1.18
C ALA A 399 13.33 -12.31 -2.13
N THR A 400 13.57 -11.00 -2.21
CA THR A 400 14.62 -10.39 -3.03
C THR A 400 15.19 -9.14 -2.37
N CYS A 401 16.40 -8.72 -2.77
CA CYS A 401 17.02 -7.49 -2.29
C CYS A 401 16.34 -6.23 -2.85
N GLN A 402 16.55 -5.09 -2.19
CA GLN A 402 16.08 -3.80 -2.71
C GLN A 402 16.59 -3.53 -4.14
N GLY A 403 15.70 -3.12 -5.04
CA GLY A 403 15.99 -2.88 -6.46
C GLY A 403 15.96 -4.13 -7.36
N ALA A 404 15.79 -5.34 -6.80
CA ALA A 404 15.81 -6.59 -7.54
C ALA A 404 14.40 -7.18 -7.79
N GLU A 405 14.35 -8.27 -8.54
CA GLU A 405 13.13 -9.02 -8.88
C GLU A 405 13.02 -10.30 -8.04
N ALA A 406 11.79 -10.74 -7.78
CA ALA A 406 11.50 -12.09 -7.32
C ALA A 406 11.00 -12.94 -8.50
N PHE A 407 11.37 -14.21 -8.57
CA PHE A 407 11.10 -15.06 -9.74
C PHE A 407 10.26 -16.31 -9.42
N GLU A 408 9.36 -16.65 -10.35
CA GLU A 408 8.69 -17.94 -10.44
C GLU A 408 9.21 -18.76 -11.64
N ILE A 409 9.08 -20.09 -11.60
CA ILE A 409 9.56 -20.99 -12.66
C ILE A 409 8.44 -21.23 -13.69
N GLN A 410 8.49 -20.50 -14.81
CA GLN A 410 7.44 -20.46 -15.84
C GLN A 410 7.04 -21.82 -16.47
N HIS A 411 7.87 -22.86 -16.38
CA HIS A 411 7.70 -24.13 -17.09
C HIS A 411 7.19 -25.30 -16.22
N SER A 412 6.96 -25.11 -14.93
CA SER A 412 6.54 -26.16 -14.01
C SER A 412 5.22 -25.78 -13.34
N GLY A 413 4.11 -26.30 -13.88
CA GLY A 413 2.76 -25.78 -13.61
C GLY A 413 2.28 -25.78 -12.15
N LEU A 414 2.86 -26.62 -11.29
CA LEU A 414 2.61 -26.67 -9.84
C LEU A 414 3.92 -26.60 -9.04
N ALA A 415 4.89 -25.82 -9.50
CA ALA A 415 6.06 -25.50 -8.69
C ALA A 415 5.81 -24.27 -7.81
N ASN A 416 6.50 -24.24 -6.68
CA ASN A 416 6.56 -23.08 -5.81
C ASN A 416 7.44 -21.99 -6.44
N GLY A 417 7.21 -20.74 -6.05
CA GLY A 417 8.14 -19.62 -6.22
C GLY A 417 9.48 -19.91 -5.54
N ILE A 418 10.55 -19.21 -5.93
CA ILE A 418 11.89 -19.56 -5.41
C ILE A 418 11.99 -19.38 -3.89
N PHE A 419 11.35 -18.35 -3.32
CA PHE A 419 11.41 -18.13 -1.88
C PHE A 419 10.64 -19.21 -1.11
N MET A 420 9.38 -19.47 -1.49
CA MET A 420 8.60 -20.55 -0.85
C MET A 420 9.26 -21.93 -0.99
N LYS A 421 9.87 -22.22 -2.14
CA LYS A 421 10.61 -23.46 -2.40
C LYS A 421 11.64 -23.79 -1.30
N PHE A 422 12.30 -22.79 -0.70
CA PHE A 422 13.27 -22.99 0.37
C PHE A 422 12.69 -22.73 1.77
N LEU A 423 11.77 -21.76 1.89
CA LEU A 423 11.12 -21.43 3.17
C LEU A 423 10.39 -22.63 3.76
N LYS A 424 9.66 -23.38 2.92
CA LYS A 424 8.81 -24.49 3.35
C LYS A 424 9.55 -25.64 4.02
N ASP A 425 10.78 -25.91 3.57
CA ASP A 425 11.63 -26.97 4.10
C ASP A 425 12.17 -26.62 5.50
N ARG A 426 12.09 -25.34 5.91
CA ARG A 426 12.62 -24.81 7.18
C ARG A 426 11.54 -24.29 8.15
N LEU A 427 10.34 -23.97 7.68
CA LEU A 427 9.33 -23.23 8.46
C LEU A 427 8.92 -23.93 9.77
N LEU A 428 8.95 -25.26 9.81
CA LEU A 428 8.55 -26.07 10.98
C LEU A 428 9.69 -26.27 12.00
N GLU A 429 10.89 -25.72 11.77
CA GLU A 429 12.01 -25.86 12.70
C GLU A 429 11.83 -25.00 13.96
N ASP A 430 12.07 -25.59 15.14
CA ASP A 430 11.99 -24.90 16.44
C ASP A 430 13.19 -23.96 16.67
N LYS A 431 13.20 -22.85 15.92
CA LYS A 431 14.26 -21.84 15.91
C LYS A 431 13.68 -20.44 15.96
N LYS A 432 14.43 -19.50 16.54
CA LYS A 432 14.12 -18.06 16.46
C LYS A 432 13.95 -17.71 14.98
N ILE A 433 12.85 -17.06 14.62
CA ILE A 433 12.48 -16.83 13.21
C ILE A 433 13.57 -16.11 12.39
N THR A 434 14.40 -15.27 13.01
CA THR A 434 15.55 -14.64 12.34
C THR A 434 16.64 -15.63 11.93
N VAL A 435 16.89 -16.68 12.73
CA VAL A 435 17.86 -17.75 12.43
C VAL A 435 17.30 -18.69 11.36
N LEU A 436 16.00 -19.01 11.44
CA LEU A 436 15.30 -19.79 10.43
C LEU A 436 15.40 -19.13 9.05
N LEU A 437 15.11 -17.82 8.95
CA LEU A 437 15.22 -17.08 7.69
C LEU A 437 16.66 -16.95 7.18
N ASP A 438 17.67 -16.92 8.07
CA ASP A 438 19.08 -16.89 7.70
C ASP A 438 19.51 -18.21 7.03
N GLU A 439 19.07 -19.35 7.57
CA GLU A 439 19.28 -20.66 6.95
C GLU A 439 18.55 -20.79 5.60
N VAL A 440 17.35 -20.21 5.45
CA VAL A 440 16.66 -20.12 4.15
C VAL A 440 17.46 -19.25 3.16
N ALA A 441 18.09 -18.16 3.62
CA ALA A 441 18.95 -17.33 2.77
C ALA A 441 20.20 -18.08 2.30
N GLU A 442 20.83 -18.88 3.17
CA GLU A 442 21.93 -19.76 2.79
C GLU A 442 21.51 -20.81 1.74
N ASP A 443 20.38 -21.48 1.95
CA ASP A 443 19.87 -22.52 1.06
C ASP A 443 19.49 -21.94 -0.32
N MET A 444 18.87 -20.76 -0.33
CA MET A 444 18.60 -20.01 -1.55
C MET A 444 19.90 -19.55 -2.25
N GLY A 445 20.94 -19.18 -1.50
CA GLY A 445 22.26 -18.82 -2.04
C GLY A 445 22.99 -19.98 -2.74
N LYS A 446 22.64 -21.23 -2.42
CA LYS A 446 23.12 -22.45 -3.11
C LYS A 446 22.41 -22.66 -4.46
N CYS A 447 21.31 -21.96 -4.75
CA CYS A 447 20.54 -22.12 -5.98
C CYS A 447 21.22 -21.47 -7.20
N HIS A 448 21.56 -22.28 -8.22
CA HIS A 448 22.18 -21.77 -9.45
C HIS A 448 21.24 -20.93 -10.34
N LEU A 449 19.91 -21.10 -10.23
CA LEU A 449 18.95 -20.39 -11.09
C LEU A 449 18.82 -18.90 -10.72
N THR A 450 18.94 -18.57 -9.44
CA THR A 450 18.76 -17.22 -8.90
C THR A 450 20.05 -16.50 -8.54
N LYS A 451 21.20 -17.17 -8.62
CA LYS A 451 22.51 -16.58 -8.30
C LYS A 451 22.76 -15.29 -9.09
N GLY A 452 22.90 -14.18 -8.36
CA GLY A 452 23.09 -12.83 -8.94
C GLY A 452 21.82 -12.16 -9.48
N LYS A 453 20.63 -12.73 -9.25
CA LYS A 453 19.33 -12.18 -9.64
C LYS A 453 18.37 -11.98 -8.46
N GLN A 454 18.34 -12.94 -7.54
CA GLN A 454 17.45 -12.95 -6.39
C GLN A 454 18.18 -13.56 -5.19
N ALA A 455 18.14 -12.87 -4.05
CA ALA A 455 18.67 -13.32 -2.76
C ALA A 455 17.77 -12.77 -1.65
N LEU A 456 17.57 -13.56 -0.60
CA LEU A 456 16.72 -13.20 0.53
C LEU A 456 17.36 -12.06 1.32
N GLU A 457 16.60 -11.00 1.61
CA GLU A 457 17.03 -9.92 2.51
C GLU A 457 16.24 -9.99 3.82
N ILE A 458 16.93 -10.05 4.96
CA ILE A 458 16.32 -10.06 6.29
C ILE A 458 16.50 -8.68 6.92
N ARG A 459 15.42 -8.08 7.43
CA ARG A 459 15.49 -6.92 8.33
C ARG A 459 14.77 -7.25 9.62
N SER A 460 15.45 -7.11 10.77
CA SER A 460 14.83 -7.42 12.06
C SER A 460 15.26 -6.48 13.17
N SER A 461 14.32 -6.20 14.07
CA SER A 461 14.55 -5.60 15.38
C SER A 461 14.24 -6.57 16.52
N LEU A 462 13.95 -7.85 16.24
CA LEU A 462 13.53 -8.83 17.21
C LEU A 462 14.64 -9.14 18.23
N SER A 463 14.51 -8.62 19.45
CA SER A 463 15.46 -8.86 20.54
C SER A 463 15.28 -10.25 21.14
N GLU A 464 14.04 -10.59 21.52
CA GLU A 464 13.68 -11.85 22.20
C GLU A 464 13.84 -13.10 21.31
N LYS A 465 13.89 -14.28 21.92
CA LYS A 465 14.08 -15.57 21.23
C LYS A 465 12.75 -16.17 20.71
N ARG A 466 11.91 -15.36 20.07
CA ARG A 466 10.57 -15.78 19.59
C ARG A 466 10.66 -16.63 18.32
N ALA A 467 9.88 -17.70 18.25
CA ALA A 467 9.78 -18.65 17.15
C ALA A 467 8.32 -18.81 16.68
N LEU A 468 8.10 -19.32 15.46
CA LEU A 468 6.73 -19.63 14.99
C LEU A 468 6.12 -20.86 15.71
N THR A 469 7.00 -21.72 16.22
CA THR A 469 6.75 -22.88 17.08
C THR A 469 6.38 -22.52 18.52
N ASP A 470 6.52 -21.25 18.94
CA ASP A 470 6.21 -20.84 20.32
C ASP A 470 4.78 -21.28 20.72
N PRO A 471 4.59 -21.88 21.92
CA PRO A 471 3.29 -22.33 22.36
C PRO A 471 2.32 -21.16 22.60
N ILE A 472 1.03 -21.40 22.35
CA ILE A 472 -0.03 -20.46 22.73
C ILE A 472 -0.26 -20.56 24.24
N GLN A 473 -0.26 -19.42 24.94
CA GLN A 473 -0.39 -19.36 26.39
C GLN A 473 -1.75 -19.91 26.86
N GLY A 474 -1.72 -21.13 27.41
CA GLY A 474 -2.92 -21.83 27.87
C GLY A 474 -3.55 -21.23 29.13
N THR A 475 -4.39 -20.20 28.95
CA THR A 475 -5.33 -19.72 29.99
C THR A 475 -6.72 -19.49 29.39
N GLY A 476 -7.75 -19.86 30.16
CA GLY A 476 -9.08 -20.18 29.62
C GLY A 476 -9.84 -19.02 28.97
N TYR A 477 -10.69 -19.38 28.00
CA TYR A 477 -11.76 -18.61 27.33
C TYR A 477 -11.97 -17.15 27.82
N SER A 478 -11.04 -16.25 27.51
CA SER A 478 -11.31 -14.81 27.63
C SER A 478 -12.35 -14.42 26.58
N ALA A 479 -13.20 -13.43 26.87
CA ALA A 479 -14.20 -12.96 25.91
C ALA A 479 -13.54 -12.49 24.59
N GLU A 480 -12.35 -11.87 24.67
CA GLU A 480 -11.51 -11.52 23.53
C GLU A 480 -11.12 -12.74 22.69
N SER A 481 -10.59 -13.80 23.33
CA SER A 481 -10.17 -15.03 22.64
C SER A 481 -11.35 -15.75 22.00
N LEU A 482 -12.49 -15.80 22.69
CA LEU A 482 -13.76 -16.31 22.16
C LEU A 482 -14.21 -15.53 20.92
N VAL A 483 -14.19 -14.20 20.95
CA VAL A 483 -14.57 -13.36 19.80
C VAL A 483 -13.63 -13.58 18.62
N ARG A 484 -12.30 -13.59 18.82
CA ARG A 484 -11.33 -13.90 17.75
C ARG A 484 -11.53 -15.30 17.16
N ASN A 485 -11.73 -16.31 18.01
CA ASN A 485 -12.03 -17.68 17.58
C ASN A 485 -13.32 -17.74 16.74
N LEU A 486 -14.40 -17.10 17.20
CA LEU A 486 -15.67 -17.05 16.49
C LEU A 486 -15.59 -16.28 15.15
N GLN A 487 -14.81 -15.20 15.09
CA GLN A 487 -14.62 -14.41 13.88
C GLN A 487 -13.77 -15.18 12.85
N TRP A 488 -12.68 -15.82 13.27
CA TRP A 488 -11.88 -16.68 12.39
C TRP A 488 -12.62 -17.94 11.92
N ALA A 489 -13.38 -18.60 12.82
CA ALA A 489 -14.17 -19.78 12.48
C ALA A 489 -15.26 -19.49 11.44
N LYS A 490 -15.91 -18.31 11.52
CA LYS A 490 -16.88 -17.88 10.49
C LYS A 490 -16.28 -17.85 9.09
N ALA A 491 -15.02 -17.45 8.94
CA ALA A 491 -14.34 -17.37 7.65
C ALA A 491 -13.92 -18.73 7.06
N HIS A 492 -14.08 -19.83 7.81
CA HIS A 492 -13.62 -21.17 7.45
C HIS A 492 -14.73 -22.24 7.52
N GLU A 493 -15.96 -21.83 7.82
CA GLU A 493 -17.11 -22.72 7.89
C GLU A 493 -17.61 -23.06 6.47
N LEU A 494 -17.41 -24.30 6.06
CA LEU A 494 -18.00 -24.87 4.85
C LEU A 494 -19.48 -25.21 5.08
N PRO A 495 -20.34 -25.10 4.05
CA PRO A 495 -21.70 -25.65 4.11
C PRO A 495 -21.69 -27.17 4.33
N GLU A 496 -22.69 -27.69 5.03
CA GLU A 496 -22.86 -29.13 5.20
C GLU A 496 -23.23 -29.80 3.87
N SER A 497 -22.61 -30.95 3.58
CA SER A 497 -22.96 -31.79 2.42
C SER A 497 -24.40 -32.27 2.52
N MET A 498 -25.15 -32.19 1.41
CA MET A 498 -26.60 -32.42 1.39
C MET A 498 -27.03 -33.42 0.31
N CYS A 499 -28.03 -34.25 0.62
CA CYS A 499 -28.61 -35.20 -0.32
C CYS A 499 -29.97 -34.69 -0.80
N LEU A 500 -30.02 -34.24 -2.05
CA LEU A 500 -31.21 -33.69 -2.70
C LEU A 500 -32.06 -34.83 -3.27
N LYS A 501 -33.39 -34.72 -3.14
CA LYS A 501 -34.34 -35.75 -3.58
C LYS A 501 -35.34 -35.15 -4.56
N PHE A 502 -35.28 -35.63 -5.80
CA PHE A 502 -36.12 -35.18 -6.90
C PHE A 502 -37.44 -35.96 -6.94
N GLN A 503 -38.48 -35.39 -7.57
CA GLN A 503 -39.82 -35.98 -7.57
C GLN A 503 -39.86 -37.31 -8.34
N CYS A 504 -39.05 -37.41 -9.40
CA CYS A 504 -38.79 -38.64 -10.13
C CYS A 504 -38.09 -39.75 -9.32
N GLY A 505 -37.66 -39.47 -8.08
CA GLY A 505 -37.04 -40.43 -7.16
C GLY A 505 -35.51 -40.49 -7.20
N VAL A 506 -34.87 -39.77 -8.12
CA VAL A 506 -33.40 -39.63 -8.17
C VAL A 506 -32.91 -38.89 -6.91
N GLN A 507 -31.75 -39.32 -6.39
CA GLN A 507 -31.07 -38.65 -5.29
C GLN A 507 -29.67 -38.22 -5.70
N ILE A 508 -29.34 -36.96 -5.43
CA ILE A 508 -28.07 -36.31 -5.80
C ILE A 508 -27.35 -35.90 -4.52
N GLN A 509 -26.13 -36.38 -4.34
CA GLN A 509 -25.24 -35.85 -3.32
C GLN A 509 -24.61 -34.57 -3.84
N LEU A 510 -24.77 -33.49 -3.08
CA LEU A 510 -24.11 -32.21 -3.25
C LEU A 510 -23.12 -32.06 -2.09
N GLY A 511 -21.88 -31.67 -2.38
CA GLY A 511 -20.84 -31.49 -1.38
C GLY A 511 -19.92 -30.31 -1.69
N PHE A 512 -19.16 -29.91 -0.68
CA PHE A 512 -18.37 -28.69 -0.67
C PHE A 512 -16.94 -28.98 -0.18
N ALA A 513 -15.96 -28.27 -0.74
CA ALA A 513 -14.56 -28.29 -0.28
C ALA A 513 -13.96 -26.88 -0.38
N ALA A 514 -13.03 -26.54 0.51
CA ALA A 514 -12.32 -25.25 0.48
C ALA A 514 -10.92 -25.46 -0.12
N GLU A 515 -10.55 -24.65 -1.12
CA GLU A 515 -9.16 -24.55 -1.60
C GLU A 515 -8.44 -23.39 -0.89
N PHE A 516 -9.15 -22.26 -0.69
CA PHE A 516 -8.71 -21.06 0.04
C PHE A 516 -9.90 -20.44 0.79
N SER A 517 -9.69 -19.46 1.67
CA SER A 517 -10.80 -18.79 2.38
C SER A 517 -11.78 -18.08 1.43
N ASN A 518 -11.36 -17.70 0.21
CA ASN A 518 -12.25 -17.18 -0.85
C ASN A 518 -12.53 -18.13 -2.02
N VAL A 519 -12.03 -19.38 -1.97
CA VAL A 519 -12.19 -20.35 -3.07
C VAL A 519 -12.81 -21.65 -2.56
N MET A 520 -14.02 -21.94 -3.05
CA MET A 520 -14.77 -23.17 -2.72
C MET A 520 -15.05 -23.98 -3.99
N ILE A 521 -15.07 -25.30 -3.85
CA ILE A 521 -15.46 -26.23 -4.92
C ILE A 521 -16.77 -26.88 -4.51
N ILE A 522 -17.73 -26.85 -5.44
CA ILE A 522 -18.97 -27.61 -5.37
C ILE A 522 -18.78 -28.89 -6.19
N TYR A 523 -19.23 -30.02 -5.67
CA TYR A 523 -19.27 -31.28 -6.40
C TYR A 523 -20.62 -31.99 -6.28
N THR A 524 -21.07 -32.58 -7.40
CA THR A 524 -22.34 -33.32 -7.48
C THR A 524 -22.16 -34.74 -8.03
N SER A 525 -22.80 -35.71 -7.39
CA SER A 525 -22.90 -37.09 -7.91
C SER A 525 -24.28 -37.69 -7.67
N ILE A 526 -24.71 -38.58 -8.58
CA ILE A 526 -26.00 -39.27 -8.48
C ILE A 526 -25.83 -40.51 -7.61
N VAL A 527 -26.37 -40.47 -6.39
CA VAL A 527 -26.22 -41.56 -5.40
C VAL A 527 -27.36 -42.59 -5.45
N HIS A 528 -28.50 -42.22 -6.01
CA HIS A 528 -29.59 -43.16 -6.28
C HIS A 528 -30.31 -42.81 -7.58
N LYS A 529 -30.44 -43.80 -8.48
CA LYS A 529 -31.23 -43.70 -9.71
C LYS A 529 -32.27 -44.83 -9.71
N PRO A 530 -33.59 -44.52 -9.75
CA PRO A 530 -34.65 -45.50 -9.94
C PRO A 530 -34.42 -46.41 -11.16
N PRO A 531 -34.98 -47.65 -11.16
CA PRO A 531 -34.83 -48.57 -12.28
C PRO A 531 -35.56 -48.09 -13.55
N ASP A 532 -36.66 -47.34 -13.38
CA ASP A 532 -37.51 -46.88 -14.48
C ASP A 532 -36.89 -45.73 -15.29
N ILE A 533 -35.82 -45.10 -14.78
CA ILE A 533 -35.07 -44.03 -15.44
C ILE A 533 -33.85 -44.63 -16.12
N ILE A 534 -33.74 -44.50 -17.44
CA ILE A 534 -32.66 -45.12 -18.24
C ILE A 534 -31.39 -44.26 -18.27
N MET A 535 -31.55 -42.94 -18.26
CA MET A 535 -30.46 -41.96 -18.32
C MET A 535 -30.83 -40.78 -17.42
N CYS A 536 -29.85 -40.23 -16.71
CA CYS A 536 -30.02 -38.99 -15.95
C CYS A 536 -28.67 -38.29 -15.72
N ASP A 537 -28.66 -36.97 -15.88
CA ASP A 537 -27.52 -36.09 -15.71
C ASP A 537 -27.86 -34.94 -14.76
N ALA A 538 -26.93 -34.63 -13.85
CA ALA A 538 -27.09 -33.63 -12.81
C ALA A 538 -26.06 -32.52 -12.98
N TYR A 539 -26.48 -31.26 -12.98
CA TYR A 539 -25.58 -30.11 -13.15
C TYR A 539 -26.02 -28.89 -12.31
N VAL A 540 -25.07 -28.04 -11.94
CA VAL A 540 -25.31 -26.77 -11.23
C VAL A 540 -25.31 -25.58 -12.18
N THR A 541 -26.21 -24.63 -11.97
CA THR A 541 -26.40 -23.42 -12.79
C THR A 541 -26.99 -22.27 -11.94
N ASP A 542 -27.20 -21.12 -12.56
CA ASP A 542 -27.93 -19.96 -12.00
C ASP A 542 -27.26 -19.37 -10.75
N PHE A 543 -25.93 -19.40 -10.72
CA PHE A 543 -25.14 -18.77 -9.67
C PHE A 543 -25.27 -17.24 -9.65
N PRO A 544 -24.99 -16.57 -8.50
CA PRO A 544 -25.04 -15.12 -8.42
C PRO A 544 -24.03 -14.44 -9.35
N LEU A 545 -24.49 -13.43 -10.09
CA LEU A 545 -23.66 -12.69 -11.07
C LEU A 545 -22.41 -12.05 -10.46
N ASP A 546 -22.41 -11.72 -9.16
CA ASP A 546 -21.25 -11.20 -8.42
C ASP A 546 -20.03 -12.15 -8.46
N LEU A 547 -20.23 -13.45 -8.70
CA LEU A 547 -19.16 -14.46 -8.72
C LEU A 547 -18.46 -14.63 -10.07
N ASP A 548 -19.00 -14.06 -11.15
CA ASP A 548 -18.44 -14.07 -12.52
C ASP A 548 -17.94 -15.45 -13.01
N ILE A 549 -18.80 -16.47 -12.87
CA ILE A 549 -18.49 -17.86 -13.24
C ILE A 549 -18.79 -18.06 -14.73
N ASP A 550 -17.79 -18.42 -15.54
CA ASP A 550 -18.06 -18.88 -16.92
C ASP A 550 -18.77 -20.25 -16.86
N PRO A 551 -20.00 -20.38 -17.41
CA PRO A 551 -20.70 -21.67 -17.47
C PRO A 551 -19.92 -22.77 -18.19
N LYS A 552 -18.94 -22.42 -19.04
CA LYS A 552 -18.03 -23.37 -19.69
C LYS A 552 -17.03 -24.01 -18.75
N ASP A 553 -16.73 -23.39 -17.61
CA ASP A 553 -15.74 -23.89 -16.63
C ASP A 553 -16.41 -24.58 -15.42
N ALA A 554 -17.73 -24.54 -15.36
CA ALA A 554 -18.56 -25.32 -14.43
C ALA A 554 -18.80 -26.76 -14.91
N ASN A 555 -19.29 -27.62 -13.99
CA ASN A 555 -19.77 -28.98 -14.24
C ASN A 555 -18.76 -29.91 -14.95
N LYS A 556 -17.49 -29.83 -14.55
CA LYS A 556 -16.38 -30.58 -15.16
C LYS A 556 -16.26 -32.01 -14.67
N GLY A 557 -15.69 -32.89 -15.49
CA GLY A 557 -15.48 -34.30 -15.13
C GLY A 557 -14.30 -34.54 -14.19
N THR A 558 -13.42 -33.55 -14.07
CA THR A 558 -12.26 -33.54 -13.15
C THR A 558 -12.11 -32.18 -12.46
N PRO A 559 -11.55 -32.10 -11.24
CA PRO A 559 -11.27 -30.82 -10.59
C PRO A 559 -10.27 -29.96 -11.39
N GLU A 560 -9.30 -30.59 -12.04
CA GLU A 560 -8.24 -29.92 -12.81
C GLU A 560 -8.78 -29.14 -14.02
N GLU A 561 -9.87 -29.61 -14.64
CA GLU A 561 -10.61 -28.91 -15.70
C GLU A 561 -11.27 -27.60 -15.21
N THR A 562 -11.52 -27.46 -13.90
CA THR A 562 -12.03 -26.21 -13.28
C THR A 562 -10.91 -25.24 -12.86
N GLY A 563 -9.65 -25.63 -13.06
CA GLY A 563 -8.48 -24.92 -12.52
C GLY A 563 -8.21 -25.18 -11.04
N SER A 564 -8.85 -26.19 -10.42
CA SER A 564 -8.53 -26.68 -9.08
C SER A 564 -7.49 -27.79 -9.15
N TYR A 565 -6.25 -27.49 -8.74
CA TYR A 565 -5.13 -28.43 -8.81
C TYR A 565 -4.66 -28.94 -7.43
N LEU A 566 -5.07 -28.27 -6.34
CA LEU A 566 -4.47 -28.46 -5.02
C LEU A 566 -5.21 -29.49 -4.17
N VAL A 567 -6.54 -29.49 -4.24
CA VAL A 567 -7.45 -30.35 -3.45
C VAL A 567 -8.05 -31.51 -4.26
N SER A 568 -7.58 -31.75 -5.49
CA SER A 568 -8.17 -32.78 -6.37
C SER A 568 -7.99 -34.22 -5.86
N LYS A 569 -7.04 -34.44 -4.96
CA LYS A 569 -6.81 -35.73 -4.28
C LYS A 569 -7.82 -36.02 -3.17
N ASP A 570 -8.35 -34.98 -2.53
CA ASP A 570 -9.21 -35.06 -1.35
C ASP A 570 -10.70 -35.07 -1.73
N LEU A 571 -11.01 -34.74 -2.99
CA LEU A 571 -12.35 -34.73 -3.54
C LEU A 571 -12.88 -36.13 -3.90
N PRO A 572 -14.17 -36.43 -3.65
CA PRO A 572 -14.78 -37.69 -4.07
C PRO A 572 -14.77 -37.85 -5.60
N LYS A 573 -14.28 -39.00 -6.07
CA LYS A 573 -14.22 -39.34 -7.50
C LYS A 573 -15.61 -39.55 -8.11
N HIS A 574 -15.69 -39.43 -9.44
CA HIS A 574 -16.93 -39.60 -10.23
C HIS A 574 -18.05 -38.59 -9.88
N CYS A 575 -17.67 -37.35 -9.54
CA CYS A 575 -18.58 -36.22 -9.46
C CYS A 575 -18.40 -35.30 -10.68
N LEU A 576 -19.34 -34.37 -10.89
CA LEU A 576 -19.07 -33.12 -11.62
C LEU A 576 -18.62 -32.03 -10.65
N TYR A 577 -17.65 -31.21 -11.05
CA TYR A 577 -17.04 -30.17 -10.20
C TYR A 577 -17.27 -28.77 -10.76
N THR A 578 -17.47 -27.80 -9.87
CA THR A 578 -17.56 -26.36 -10.20
C THR A 578 -16.77 -25.56 -9.17
N ARG A 579 -15.83 -24.73 -9.63
CA ARG A 579 -14.95 -23.91 -8.77
C ARG A 579 -15.48 -22.48 -8.65
N LEU A 580 -15.66 -22.03 -7.41
CA LEU A 580 -16.10 -20.68 -7.06
C LEU A 580 -14.91 -19.92 -6.48
N SER A 581 -14.20 -19.17 -7.32
CA SER A 581 -12.91 -18.53 -6.97
C SER A 581 -13.01 -17.12 -6.36
N SER A 582 -14.18 -16.48 -6.45
CA SER A 582 -14.40 -15.09 -6.04
C SER A 582 -15.41 -14.96 -4.90
N LEU A 583 -15.41 -15.84 -3.89
CA LEU A 583 -16.37 -15.74 -2.78
C LEU A 583 -16.26 -14.41 -2.01
N GLN A 584 -15.10 -13.75 -2.06
CA GLN A 584 -14.91 -12.42 -1.52
C GLN A 584 -15.70 -11.34 -2.26
N LYS A 585 -16.40 -11.65 -3.36
CA LYS A 585 -17.30 -10.75 -4.13
C LYS A 585 -18.80 -10.93 -3.82
N LEU A 586 -19.16 -11.99 -3.11
CA LEU A 586 -20.56 -12.36 -2.82
C LEU A 586 -21.19 -11.42 -1.78
N LYS A 587 -22.16 -10.61 -2.21
CA LYS A 587 -22.85 -9.63 -1.33
C LYS A 587 -24.04 -10.24 -0.58
N GLU A 588 -24.77 -11.15 -1.22
CA GLU A 588 -25.97 -11.80 -0.70
C GLU A 588 -25.71 -13.26 -0.33
N HIS A 589 -26.75 -14.10 -0.17
CA HIS A 589 -26.57 -15.53 0.01
C HIS A 589 -26.12 -16.19 -1.30
N LEU A 590 -25.30 -17.25 -1.20
CA LEU A 590 -25.02 -18.15 -2.31
C LEU A 590 -26.25 -19.02 -2.56
N ILE A 591 -27.00 -18.62 -3.59
CA ILE A 591 -28.18 -19.32 -4.10
C ILE A 591 -27.86 -19.76 -5.52
N PHE A 592 -28.15 -21.02 -5.85
CA PHE A 592 -27.94 -21.61 -7.17
C PHE A 592 -28.90 -22.77 -7.42
N THR A 593 -29.06 -23.17 -8.68
CA THR A 593 -29.96 -24.26 -9.09
C THR A 593 -29.18 -25.55 -9.31
N VAL A 594 -29.70 -26.67 -8.79
CA VAL A 594 -29.34 -28.02 -9.24
C VAL A 594 -30.39 -28.49 -10.24
N CYS A 595 -29.98 -28.65 -11.48
CA CYS A 595 -30.79 -29.21 -12.56
C CYS A 595 -30.56 -30.72 -12.66
N LEU A 596 -31.65 -31.45 -12.92
CA LEU A 596 -31.65 -32.87 -13.24
C LEU A 596 -32.36 -33.06 -14.58
N SER A 597 -31.62 -33.52 -15.59
CA SER A 597 -32.17 -33.97 -16.88
C SER A 597 -32.27 -35.49 -16.87
N TYR A 598 -33.39 -36.09 -17.26
CA TYR A 598 -33.58 -37.54 -17.16
C TYR A 598 -34.62 -38.08 -18.15
N GLN A 599 -34.54 -39.39 -18.44
CA GLN A 599 -35.40 -40.08 -19.40
C GLN A 599 -35.96 -41.38 -18.80
N TYR A 600 -37.27 -41.60 -18.94
CA TYR A 600 -37.94 -42.83 -18.53
C TYR A 600 -37.84 -43.94 -19.58
N SER A 601 -37.84 -45.20 -19.13
CA SER A 601 -37.85 -46.36 -20.01
C SER A 601 -39.10 -46.39 -20.90
N GLY A 602 -38.90 -46.36 -22.22
CA GLY A 602 -39.99 -46.38 -23.21
C GLY A 602 -40.59 -45.02 -23.57
N LEU A 603 -40.03 -43.92 -23.08
CA LEU A 603 -40.36 -42.55 -23.49
C LEU A 603 -39.17 -41.91 -24.22
N GLU A 604 -39.40 -41.26 -25.37
CA GLU A 604 -38.35 -40.55 -26.12
C GLU A 604 -38.06 -39.16 -25.54
N ASP A 605 -39.05 -38.54 -24.90
CA ASP A 605 -38.92 -37.20 -24.31
C ASP A 605 -38.00 -37.21 -23.08
N THR A 606 -37.08 -36.25 -23.04
CA THR A 606 -36.25 -35.96 -21.85
C THR A 606 -36.97 -34.94 -20.96
N VAL A 607 -36.98 -35.19 -19.65
CA VAL A 607 -37.62 -34.33 -18.64
C VAL A 607 -36.55 -33.58 -17.86
N GLU A 608 -36.77 -32.29 -17.58
CA GLU A 608 -35.96 -31.52 -16.64
C GLU A 608 -36.74 -31.27 -15.33
N GLU A 609 -36.14 -31.61 -14.20
CA GLU A 609 -36.51 -31.09 -12.87
C GLU A 609 -35.40 -30.15 -12.36
N LYS A 610 -35.77 -29.18 -11.51
CA LYS A 610 -34.84 -28.17 -10.97
C LYS A 610 -35.12 -27.94 -9.49
N GLN A 611 -34.06 -27.87 -8.68
CA GLN A 611 -34.16 -27.55 -7.26
C GLN A 611 -33.18 -26.42 -6.90
N GLU A 612 -33.71 -25.34 -6.35
CA GLU A 612 -32.92 -24.22 -5.82
C GLU A 612 -32.27 -24.61 -4.48
N VAL A 613 -31.01 -24.22 -4.29
CA VAL A 613 -30.20 -24.49 -3.09
C VAL A 613 -29.64 -23.17 -2.56
N ASN A 614 -29.82 -22.92 -1.26
CA ASN A 614 -29.29 -21.75 -0.55
C ASN A 614 -28.35 -22.24 0.56
N VAL A 615 -27.07 -21.89 0.47
CA VAL A 615 -26.04 -22.27 1.45
C VAL A 615 -25.59 -21.11 2.35
N GLY A 616 -26.36 -20.02 2.39
CA GLY A 616 -26.01 -18.83 3.16
C GLY A 616 -24.77 -18.13 2.61
N LYS A 617 -23.89 -17.66 3.50
CA LYS A 617 -22.60 -17.04 3.14
C LYS A 617 -21.46 -17.98 3.53
N PRO A 618 -20.85 -18.71 2.58
CA PRO A 618 -19.76 -19.65 2.87
C PRO A 618 -18.42 -18.92 3.06
N LEU A 619 -17.56 -19.51 3.90
CA LEU A 619 -16.16 -19.07 4.09
C LEU A 619 -16.03 -17.54 4.30
N ILE A 620 -15.11 -16.86 3.61
CA ILE A 620 -14.84 -15.42 3.80
C ILE A 620 -16.07 -14.52 3.58
N ALA A 621 -17.06 -14.93 2.78
CA ALA A 621 -18.27 -14.14 2.54
C ALA A 621 -19.04 -13.87 3.85
N LYS A 622 -18.88 -14.74 4.86
CA LYS A 622 -19.49 -14.61 6.20
C LYS A 622 -18.93 -13.44 7.04
N LEU A 623 -17.81 -12.84 6.63
CA LEU A 623 -17.25 -11.64 7.25
C LEU A 623 -17.83 -10.33 6.72
N ASP A 624 -18.68 -10.36 5.67
CA ASP A 624 -19.31 -9.15 5.11
C ASP A 624 -18.31 -8.05 4.68
N ILE A 625 -17.11 -8.44 4.21
CA ILE A 625 -16.04 -7.57 3.69
C ILE A 625 -16.45 -6.63 2.52
N HIS A 626 -17.68 -6.71 2.03
CA HIS A 626 -18.31 -5.71 1.15
C HIS A 626 -18.87 -4.51 1.88
N ARG A 627 -19.41 -4.73 3.08
CA ARG A 627 -19.96 -3.68 3.92
C ARG A 627 -18.80 -2.96 4.59
N GLY A 628 -18.17 -2.08 3.81
CA GLY A 628 -17.22 -1.10 4.33
C GLY A 628 -17.81 -0.51 5.60
N LEU A 629 -17.09 -0.69 6.71
CA LEU A 629 -17.60 -0.39 8.03
C LEU A 629 -18.04 1.08 8.08
N GLY A 630 -19.34 1.31 8.26
CA GLY A 630 -19.91 2.60 8.67
C GLY A 630 -19.54 2.99 10.11
N ARG A 631 -18.39 2.51 10.59
CA ARG A 631 -17.67 2.93 11.79
C ARG A 631 -16.39 3.55 11.28
N ASN A 632 -16.09 4.78 11.67
CA ASN A 632 -14.85 5.48 11.33
C ASN A 632 -13.64 4.53 11.48
N THR A 633 -13.13 4.01 10.36
CA THR A 633 -11.96 3.13 10.37
C THR A 633 -10.70 3.98 10.55
N CYS A 634 -9.63 3.41 11.10
CA CYS A 634 -8.40 4.14 11.39
C CYS A 634 -7.73 4.74 10.14
N PHE A 635 -8.08 4.26 8.94
CA PHE A 635 -7.68 4.82 7.66
C PHE A 635 -8.44 6.10 7.25
N GLN A 636 -9.63 6.37 7.80
CA GLN A 636 -10.45 7.53 7.40
C GLN A 636 -9.96 8.86 8.02
N THR A 637 -9.07 8.80 9.01
CA THR A 637 -8.38 9.96 9.61
C THR A 637 -7.30 10.59 8.72
N CYS A 638 -7.02 10.02 7.54
CA CYS A 638 -6.11 10.59 6.53
C CYS A 638 -6.81 11.07 5.25
N ILE A 639 -8.08 11.46 5.33
CA ILE A 639 -8.68 12.37 4.34
C ILE A 639 -8.35 13.80 4.74
N MET A 640 -7.77 14.56 3.81
CA MET A 640 -7.41 15.97 4.00
C MET A 640 -8.58 16.81 4.51
N CYS A 641 -8.30 17.71 5.46
CA CYS A 641 -9.32 18.57 6.07
C CYS A 641 -9.95 19.56 5.07
N ASN A 642 -11.11 19.19 4.53
CA ASN A 642 -12.02 20.16 3.91
C ASN A 642 -12.71 20.98 5.00
N GLY A 643 -12.18 22.17 5.29
CA GLY A 643 -12.79 23.14 6.20
C GLY A 643 -14.13 23.66 5.65
N PRO A 644 -15.17 23.84 6.49
CA PRO A 644 -16.48 24.29 6.04
C PRO A 644 -16.49 25.81 5.83
N TYR A 645 -16.65 26.25 4.58
CA TYR A 645 -17.06 27.63 4.29
C TYR A 645 -18.40 27.65 3.58
N GLN A 646 -19.47 27.73 4.39
CA GLN A 646 -20.75 28.26 3.94
C GLN A 646 -20.56 29.72 3.54
N SER A 647 -20.69 30.04 2.24
CA SER A 647 -20.67 31.42 1.76
C SER A 647 -22.01 32.10 2.07
N SER A 648 -22.07 32.79 3.20
CA SER A 648 -23.11 33.78 3.48
C SER A 648 -22.84 35.03 2.63
N ALA A 649 -23.39 35.06 1.41
CA ALA A 649 -23.29 36.21 0.52
C ALA A 649 -24.27 37.32 0.95
N SER A 650 -23.78 38.31 1.70
CA SER A 650 -24.50 39.55 1.98
C SER A 650 -24.62 40.42 0.73
N THR A 651 -25.84 40.87 0.42
CA THR A 651 -26.14 41.81 -0.67
C THR A 651 -25.66 43.24 -0.37
N SER A 652 -25.14 43.96 -1.38
CA SER A 652 -25.80 45.17 -1.92
C SER A 652 -24.93 46.01 -2.90
N ALA A 653 -25.65 46.64 -3.85
CA ALA A 653 -25.33 47.86 -4.62
C ALA A 653 -24.24 47.83 -5.73
N GLY A 654 -24.56 48.37 -6.93
CA GLY A 654 -23.54 48.64 -7.96
C GLY A 654 -23.92 48.72 -9.46
N THR A 655 -25.20 48.79 -9.84
CA THR A 655 -25.75 49.40 -11.08
C THR A 655 -24.85 49.74 -12.30
N GLY A 656 -25.19 49.23 -13.49
CA GLY A 656 -24.82 49.86 -14.79
C GLY A 656 -24.70 48.95 -16.03
N HIS A 657 -25.77 48.88 -16.83
CA HIS A 657 -25.88 49.01 -18.31
C HIS A 657 -24.66 48.69 -19.24
N TYR A 658 -24.77 48.09 -20.45
CA TYR A 658 -25.86 47.99 -21.47
C TYR A 658 -25.64 46.83 -22.51
N HIS A 659 -26.71 46.40 -23.20
CA HIS A 659 -26.83 45.76 -24.55
C HIS A 659 -25.87 44.60 -24.99
N SER A 660 -26.36 43.36 -25.19
CA SER A 660 -27.02 42.77 -26.41
C SER A 660 -26.03 41.86 -27.20
N SER A 661 -26.39 40.80 -27.94
CA SER A 661 -27.65 40.34 -28.54
C SER A 661 -27.52 38.89 -29.08
N GLN A 662 -28.66 38.21 -29.36
CA GLN A 662 -28.80 36.95 -30.15
C GLN A 662 -28.19 35.67 -29.53
N ASP A 663 -28.70 34.44 -29.68
CA ASP A 663 -29.97 33.84 -30.17
C ASP A 663 -29.98 32.36 -29.68
N SER A 664 -31.04 31.51 -29.67
CA SER A 664 -32.43 31.58 -30.17
C SER A 664 -33.30 30.44 -29.55
N PHE A 665 -34.64 30.63 -29.43
CA PHE A 665 -35.75 29.64 -29.27
C PHE A 665 -35.76 28.65 -28.05
N LEU A 666 -36.75 28.70 -27.14
CA LEU A 666 -38.17 28.23 -27.18
C LEU A 666 -38.33 26.69 -27.12
N GLY A 667 -39.21 26.11 -26.30
CA GLY A 667 -40.43 26.71 -25.72
C GLY A 667 -40.99 26.09 -24.41
N VAL A 668 -42.20 26.54 -24.09
CA VAL A 668 -42.84 26.57 -22.76
C VAL A 668 -43.92 25.49 -22.61
N TYR A 669 -44.12 24.96 -21.40
CA TYR A 669 -45.46 24.66 -20.88
C TYR A 669 -45.57 24.90 -19.37
N HIS A 670 -46.63 25.61 -18.95
CA HIS A 670 -47.01 25.90 -17.56
C HIS A 670 -48.41 25.35 -17.29
N SER A 671 -48.66 24.75 -16.11
CA SER A 671 -49.91 24.77 -15.32
C SER A 671 -49.80 23.69 -14.21
N HIS A 672 -49.72 24.07 -12.94
CA HIS A 672 -50.82 24.36 -11.98
C HIS A 672 -51.46 23.10 -11.36
N LEU A 673 -51.18 22.84 -10.08
CA LEU A 673 -52.16 23.00 -8.98
C LEU A 673 -51.56 22.63 -7.61
N ASP A 674 -52.08 23.34 -6.61
CA ASP A 674 -51.85 23.32 -5.16
C ASP A 674 -51.91 21.90 -4.52
N ASN A 675 -51.44 21.65 -3.30
CA ASN A 675 -51.75 22.44 -2.09
C ASN A 675 -50.90 22.05 -0.86
N SER A 676 -50.76 22.97 0.10
CA SER A 676 -50.56 22.81 1.58
C SER A 676 -49.60 21.74 2.13
N SER A 677 -48.80 21.94 3.20
CA SER A 677 -48.49 23.09 4.06
C SER A 677 -47.35 22.64 5.00
N ASN A 678 -46.17 23.25 4.98
CA ASN A 678 -45.76 24.40 5.81
C ASN A 678 -45.35 24.06 7.27
N VAL A 679 -44.20 24.60 7.69
CA VAL A 679 -43.75 24.92 9.07
C VAL A 679 -42.79 23.94 9.82
N MET A 680 -41.49 24.24 9.61
CA MET A 680 -40.31 24.21 10.50
C MET A 680 -40.52 24.83 11.92
N PRO A 681 -39.52 24.96 12.83
CA PRO A 681 -38.12 24.47 12.81
C PRO A 681 -37.69 23.68 14.07
N SER A 682 -36.49 23.11 14.01
CA SER A 682 -35.70 22.65 15.15
C SER A 682 -34.79 23.76 15.69
N ASP A 683 -34.58 23.80 17.00
CA ASP A 683 -33.44 24.50 17.60
C ASP A 683 -32.76 23.68 18.72
N SER A 684 -31.46 23.92 18.85
CA SER A 684 -30.41 23.25 19.66
C SER A 684 -30.76 22.68 21.05
N CYS A 685 -30.03 21.63 21.47
CA CYS A 685 -29.50 21.50 22.84
C CYS A 685 -28.24 20.60 22.95
N HIS A 686 -27.25 21.07 23.71
CA HIS A 686 -26.10 20.29 24.19
C HIS A 686 -26.44 19.54 25.49
N CYS A 687 -25.82 18.38 25.73
CA CYS A 687 -25.35 17.88 27.04
C CYS A 687 -24.34 16.73 26.81
N SER A 688 -23.14 16.68 27.41
CA SER A 688 -22.76 16.60 28.84
C SER A 688 -22.76 15.16 29.37
N ARG A 689 -21.59 14.69 29.84
CA ARG A 689 -21.36 13.37 30.46
C ARG A 689 -22.10 13.23 31.79
N THR A 690 -22.71 12.05 32.04
CA THR A 690 -22.53 11.27 33.29
C THR A 690 -23.09 9.86 33.12
N ALA A 691 -22.52 8.88 33.82
CA ALA A 691 -23.04 7.52 33.90
C ALA A 691 -24.03 7.38 35.07
N ASN A 692 -25.10 6.59 34.90
CA ASN A 692 -25.64 5.72 35.94
C ASN A 692 -26.57 4.64 35.37
N ALA A 693 -26.67 3.53 36.09
CA ALA A 693 -27.36 2.32 35.66
C ALA A 693 -28.89 2.43 35.73
N PHE A 694 -29.60 1.68 34.88
CA PHE A 694 -30.94 1.18 35.18
C PHE A 694 -31.15 -0.24 34.65
N ILE A 695 -31.86 -1.05 35.46
CA ILE A 695 -32.20 -2.45 35.22
C ILE A 695 -33.61 -2.54 34.64
N SER A 696 -33.82 -3.43 33.66
CA SER A 696 -35.15 -3.86 33.16
C SER A 696 -34.95 -5.16 32.34
N SER A 697 -34.96 -6.36 32.92
CA SER A 697 -36.13 -7.19 33.30
C SER A 697 -36.86 -7.88 32.14
N HIS A 698 -36.54 -9.18 31.95
CA HIS A 698 -37.31 -10.25 31.28
C HIS A 698 -37.42 -10.18 29.73
N HIS A 699 -37.41 -11.29 28.98
CA HIS A 699 -37.85 -12.66 29.30
C HIS A 699 -36.79 -13.77 29.16
N THR A 700 -36.85 -14.73 30.08
CA THR A 700 -36.20 -16.04 29.96
C THR A 700 -37.11 -17.04 29.24
N HIS A 701 -36.76 -17.45 28.02
CA HIS A 701 -37.26 -18.70 27.44
C HIS A 701 -36.21 -19.80 27.62
N HIS A 702 -36.51 -20.78 28.46
CA HIS A 702 -35.76 -22.02 28.52
C HIS A 702 -36.01 -22.83 27.23
N TYR A 703 -34.99 -22.92 26.38
CA TYR A 703 -34.82 -24.05 25.47
C TYR A 703 -33.56 -24.81 25.89
N SER A 704 -33.73 -26.03 26.39
CA SER A 704 -32.61 -26.96 26.59
C SER A 704 -32.18 -27.50 25.22
N CYS A 705 -31.11 -26.95 24.65
CA CYS A 705 -30.50 -27.54 23.47
C CYS A 705 -29.41 -28.53 23.90
N GLN A 706 -29.55 -29.79 23.50
CA GLN A 706 -28.55 -30.83 23.77
C GLN A 706 -27.28 -30.54 22.97
N PHE A 707 -26.11 -30.87 23.53
CA PHE A 707 -24.83 -30.70 22.86
C PHE A 707 -24.72 -31.56 21.60
N GLY A 708 -24.91 -30.96 20.43
CA GLY A 708 -24.41 -31.48 19.16
C GLY A 708 -22.90 -31.28 19.07
N ARG A 709 -22.17 -32.31 18.62
CA ARG A 709 -20.73 -32.21 18.39
C ARG A 709 -20.45 -31.21 17.27
N SER A 710 -19.45 -30.35 17.47
CA SER A 710 -18.90 -29.52 16.39
C SER A 710 -18.18 -30.42 15.39
N ASN A 711 -18.58 -30.36 14.11
CA ASN A 711 -17.91 -31.06 13.02
C ASN A 711 -16.62 -30.31 12.64
N VAL A 712 -15.52 -30.63 13.34
CA VAL A 712 -14.16 -30.37 12.87
C VAL A 712 -13.79 -31.49 11.87
N PRO A 713 -13.03 -31.23 10.79
CA PRO A 713 -12.62 -32.27 9.85
C PRO A 713 -11.94 -33.45 10.57
N VAL A 714 -12.35 -34.67 10.22
CA VAL A 714 -11.90 -35.90 10.87
C VAL A 714 -10.51 -36.28 10.37
N GLU A 715 -9.55 -36.36 11.29
CA GLU A 715 -8.30 -37.08 11.10
C GLU A 715 -8.58 -38.57 10.87
N THR A 716 -7.99 -39.16 9.83
CA THR A 716 -7.94 -40.63 9.68
C THR A 716 -6.52 -41.13 9.90
N THR A 717 -6.16 -41.31 11.17
CA THR A 717 -5.08 -42.23 11.56
C THR A 717 -5.57 -43.67 11.37
N ASP A 718 -4.90 -44.45 10.52
CA ASP A 718 -4.93 -45.91 10.57
C ASP A 718 -3.50 -46.44 10.33
N GLU A 719 -2.84 -46.87 11.41
CA GLU A 719 -1.57 -47.60 11.35
C GLU A 719 -1.84 -49.09 11.07
N ILE A 720 -1.32 -49.63 9.95
CA ILE A 720 -0.92 -51.04 9.85
C ILE A 720 0.40 -51.12 9.03
N PRO A 721 1.43 -51.86 9.49
CA PRO A 721 2.81 -51.65 9.03
C PRO A 721 3.18 -52.47 7.78
N PHE A 722 4.11 -51.95 6.98
CA PHE A 722 4.79 -52.71 5.93
C PHE A 722 6.32 -52.56 5.99
N ASN A 723 7.00 -53.71 5.99
CA ASN A 723 8.45 -53.83 6.05
C ASN A 723 9.13 -53.33 4.76
N PHE A 724 10.21 -52.57 4.92
CA PHE A 724 11.18 -52.35 3.85
C PHE A 724 12.15 -53.53 3.73
N SER A 725 11.87 -54.46 2.81
CA SER A 725 12.87 -55.37 2.26
C SER A 725 12.44 -55.94 0.91
N ASP A 726 12.84 -55.28 -0.18
CA ASP A 726 13.48 -55.97 -1.31
C ASP A 726 14.10 -54.97 -2.29
N GLY A 727 15.38 -55.17 -2.61
CA GLY A 727 16.12 -54.34 -3.55
C GLY A 727 16.00 -54.86 -4.97
N LEU A 728 15.43 -54.07 -5.88
CA LEU A 728 15.38 -54.41 -7.30
C LEU A 728 16.60 -53.87 -8.05
N ARG A 729 17.41 -54.81 -8.54
CA ARG A 729 18.53 -54.55 -9.44
C ARG A 729 18.02 -53.97 -10.76
N ILE A 730 18.66 -52.89 -11.23
CA ILE A 730 18.51 -52.43 -12.60
C ILE A 730 19.34 -53.35 -13.51
N SER A 731 18.69 -53.96 -14.50
CA SER A 731 19.36 -54.66 -15.60
C SER A 731 19.37 -53.77 -16.85
N GLU A 732 20.53 -53.64 -17.48
CA GLU A 732 20.72 -52.87 -18.70
C GLU A 732 19.89 -53.40 -19.89
N LYS A 733 19.26 -52.50 -20.64
CA LYS A 733 19.32 -52.45 -22.11
C LYS A 733 18.76 -51.15 -22.67
#